data_AF-A0A1Z9Y2Q6-F1
#
_entry.id   AF-A0A1Z9Y2Q6-F1
#
_cell.length_a   1.000
_cell.length_b   1.000
_cell.length_c   1.000
_cell.angle_alpha   90.00
_cell.angle_beta   90.00
_cell.angle_gamma   90.00
#
_symmetry.space_group_name_H-M   'P 1'
#
loop_
_entity.id
_entity.type
_entity.pdbx_description
1 polymer ?
#
loop_
_entity_poly.entity_id
_entity_poly.type
_entity_poly.pdbx_seq_one_letter_code
_entity_poly.pdbx_strand_id
1 'polypeptide(L)'
;MALGKTANATGTNSTAIAVAAKANGFDSVAMGVQSNAQGNKSMALGTNTFASGINATAISSNATAVGNNSVALGVFANARAESALAFGTNALANKTNATAISSNATADGANAISIGVLSKALTANAQAFGVKAYADGINAVAIAANSNATGANSMAFGVDSIANKINTVALGTKAIASGDGALSFGANAQATALDTMAFGVNALASQGNATAIGRDAQATSTNAIAVGLFSKASGNVAVAIGMNSTALANESMAIGAFANSSENNGLALGTNAQAIAVNAMALGTESYANTLDAFAAGLRSRATGVNSMALGMLSNASNTNAFSAGSCANALGINSLAYGTQAYANAGNSMATGTRANATGTDAIAAGVCALADQLGAMAFGGYAQATGNNSTAVGASANATANSATAIGTSAIATGVNALALGESSQATQRDAFAAGAGACALANGSTALGELAIASANNASALGTKANASGINAIAIGTQTVANSTDAFAGGFKASALAKSAMALGSSSNASAADSFAGGFQANASGASSLALGVNTSATKSRAYAAGFKASATGIQAMALGAEASASNHSAYSAGSLANASGSNAMALGTQANANAESSYAAGHYSRASGDNSTAMGTHAKASANDAYAIGFFANASAVNALAFGPEANASGINSMALGSDATANASNAFAAGVDSIAQGANAMAIGTKSHAVDDGAIAFGVDSQALGNNTASFGSNSTANGNDAIAFGHNANANAAEAIAFGANANAQADSAIAMGFNSLATQNSATAVGRFAKATANQTIAIGFNANADANQGIAIGDQALANDTYTIAIGSNSDASGDRSIAIGFNAKATGINAAAVMVGSQACGVNSLAFGQFSYACGVNSLAMGVDARATATDSYAIGVNANATHTNGFAFGTYANAQGVNAFAVGPNAFASGTNSFAMGPNAYAKGNDSFAMGPGAVANGDGSFALGDFATDASGANDSLVTGDGANVSASNASAFGTESTIWSGATYSYAYGYDSLVYIGAENAIASGTQANALANNSMAMGMQAQTGGANSIAIGFNARTYGTSDHQQSVNSIAVGISSRANGANSMAYGSTANASGANATAF
;
A
#
# COMPACT_ATOMS: atom_id res chain seq x y z
N MET A 1 -132.02 109.69 37.44
CA MET A 1 -131.41 110.85 38.10
C MET A 1 -130.96 111.86 37.05
N ALA A 2 -131.30 113.14 37.18
CA ALA A 2 -130.85 114.20 36.25
C ALA A 2 -130.16 115.32 37.06
N LEU A 3 -128.93 115.70 36.69
CA LEU A 3 -128.08 116.59 37.49
C LEU A 3 -127.22 117.50 36.60
N GLY A 4 -127.83 118.51 35.98
CA GLY A 4 -127.13 119.49 35.15
C GLY A 4 -128.07 120.39 34.34
N LYS A 5 -127.59 121.58 33.94
CA LYS A 5 -128.37 122.50 33.07
C LYS A 5 -128.70 121.79 31.76
N THR A 6 -129.99 121.64 31.45
CA THR A 6 -130.52 120.84 30.32
C THR A 6 -130.09 119.36 30.27
N ALA A 7 -129.69 118.78 31.40
CA ALA A 7 -129.56 117.33 31.52
C ALA A 7 -130.95 116.67 31.43
N ASN A 8 -131.06 115.57 30.68
CA ASN A 8 -132.31 114.86 30.42
C ASN A 8 -132.13 113.36 30.67
N ALA A 9 -132.86 112.80 31.62
CA ALA A 9 -132.85 111.38 31.96
C ALA A 9 -134.27 110.82 31.80
N THR A 10 -134.60 110.31 30.61
CA THR A 10 -135.96 109.84 30.29
C THR A 10 -136.11 108.32 30.40
N GLY A 11 -135.01 107.57 30.40
CA GLY A 11 -135.05 106.12 30.61
C GLY A 11 -135.30 105.73 32.07
N THR A 12 -135.98 104.62 32.31
CA THR A 12 -136.07 104.02 33.65
C THR A 12 -134.67 103.73 34.19
N ASN A 13 -134.42 104.01 35.49
CA ASN A 13 -133.11 103.98 36.14
C ASN A 13 -132.01 104.85 35.51
N SER A 14 -132.31 105.62 34.45
CA SER A 14 -131.28 106.34 33.72
C SER A 14 -130.67 107.49 34.53
N THR A 15 -129.40 107.81 34.27
CA THR A 15 -128.64 108.84 34.99
C THR A 15 -127.99 109.82 34.02
N ALA A 16 -128.48 111.07 33.99
CA ALA A 16 -127.92 112.15 33.18
C ALA A 16 -127.23 113.21 34.06
N ILE A 17 -125.95 113.51 33.89
CA ILE A 17 -125.20 114.48 34.71
C ILE A 17 -124.39 115.44 33.82
N ALA A 18 -124.28 116.70 34.24
CA ALA A 18 -123.65 117.83 33.53
C ALA A 18 -124.47 118.40 32.35
N VAL A 19 -123.96 119.48 31.74
CA VAL A 19 -124.75 120.37 30.86
C VAL A 19 -125.18 119.68 29.57
N ALA A 20 -126.47 119.69 29.23
CA ALA A 20 -127.01 119.07 28.01
C ALA A 20 -126.79 117.55 27.86
N ALA A 21 -126.49 116.83 28.96
CA ALA A 21 -126.44 115.37 28.97
C ALA A 21 -127.81 114.74 28.65
N LYS A 22 -127.87 113.62 27.93
CA LYS A 22 -129.10 112.91 27.55
C LYS A 22 -128.96 111.41 27.78
N ALA A 23 -129.73 110.85 28.72
CA ALA A 23 -129.83 109.42 28.99
C ALA A 23 -131.26 108.96 28.65
N ASN A 24 -131.46 108.49 27.42
CA ASN A 24 -132.79 108.18 26.89
C ASN A 24 -133.13 106.68 26.98
N GLY A 25 -132.14 105.80 27.03
CA GLY A 25 -132.35 104.35 27.11
C GLY A 25 -132.64 103.83 28.53
N PHE A 26 -133.30 102.68 28.63
CA PHE A 26 -133.46 101.94 29.89
C PHE A 26 -132.10 101.63 30.55
N ASP A 27 -131.93 101.82 31.85
CA ASP A 27 -130.64 101.72 32.59
C ASP A 27 -129.49 102.57 31.99
N SER A 28 -129.76 103.55 31.13
CA SER A 28 -128.69 104.31 30.44
C SER A 28 -128.04 105.38 31.32
N VAL A 29 -126.74 105.64 31.11
CA VAL A 29 -125.98 106.61 31.91
C VAL A 29 -125.27 107.60 30.99
N ALA A 30 -125.66 108.88 31.05
CA ALA A 30 -125.05 109.96 30.28
C ALA A 30 -124.40 111.02 31.19
N MET A 31 -123.08 111.05 31.36
CA MET A 31 -122.44 112.01 32.27
C MET A 31 -121.34 112.83 31.60
N GLY A 32 -121.64 114.09 31.25
CA GLY A 32 -120.71 115.03 30.64
C GLY A 32 -121.43 116.09 29.79
N VAL A 33 -120.69 117.10 29.33
CA VAL A 33 -121.31 118.24 28.63
C VAL A 33 -121.72 117.83 27.21
N GLN A 34 -123.02 117.76 26.90
CA GLN A 34 -123.57 117.19 25.65
C GLN A 34 -123.38 115.67 25.49
N SER A 35 -123.14 114.91 26.55
CA SER A 35 -123.11 113.44 26.47
C SER A 35 -124.47 112.85 26.10
N ASN A 36 -124.56 111.86 25.22
CA ASN A 36 -125.83 111.33 24.69
C ASN A 36 -125.86 109.79 24.64
N ALA A 37 -126.54 109.16 25.59
CA ALA A 37 -126.80 107.73 25.69
C ALA A 37 -128.23 107.42 25.24
N GLN A 38 -128.41 106.97 24.00
CA GLN A 38 -129.73 106.69 23.41
C GLN A 38 -130.12 105.21 23.45
N GLY A 39 -129.16 104.30 23.33
CA GLY A 39 -129.43 102.86 23.34
C GLY A 39 -129.87 102.35 24.72
N ASN A 40 -130.66 101.28 24.75
CA ASN A 40 -130.95 100.60 26.03
C ASN A 40 -129.65 100.05 26.63
N LYS A 41 -129.47 100.25 27.94
CA LYS A 41 -128.24 99.99 28.72
C LYS A 41 -127.00 100.72 28.20
N SER A 42 -127.17 101.74 27.34
CA SER A 42 -126.05 102.50 26.80
C SER A 42 -125.47 103.48 27.81
N MET A 43 -124.19 103.78 27.67
CA MET A 43 -123.44 104.54 28.66
C MET A 43 -122.55 105.57 27.96
N ALA A 44 -122.95 106.84 27.96
CA ALA A 44 -122.25 107.94 27.29
C ALA A 44 -121.63 108.93 28.30
N LEU A 45 -120.34 108.88 28.62
CA LEU A 45 -119.74 109.78 29.63
C LEU A 45 -118.67 110.70 29.04
N GLY A 46 -118.93 112.00 28.88
CA GLY A 46 -117.92 112.97 28.48
C GLY A 46 -118.50 114.15 27.72
N THR A 47 -117.63 115.02 27.19
CA THR A 47 -118.08 116.18 26.41
C THR A 47 -118.47 115.75 24.99
N ASN A 48 -119.71 115.98 24.54
CA ASN A 48 -120.20 115.59 23.21
C ASN A 48 -120.05 114.08 22.89
N THR A 49 -120.20 113.19 23.89
CA THR A 49 -120.23 111.74 23.65
C THR A 49 -121.54 111.27 23.03
N PHE A 50 -121.50 110.17 22.29
CA PHE A 50 -122.66 109.62 21.60
C PHE A 50 -122.65 108.08 21.62
N ALA A 51 -123.54 107.46 22.41
CA ALA A 51 -123.80 106.02 22.39
C ALA A 51 -125.23 105.77 21.88
N SER A 52 -125.38 105.32 20.63
CA SER A 52 -126.71 105.04 20.04
C SER A 52 -127.05 103.56 19.93
N GLY A 53 -126.06 102.68 19.81
CA GLY A 53 -126.30 101.24 19.74
C GLY A 53 -126.89 100.68 21.04
N ILE A 54 -127.64 99.57 20.93
CA ILE A 54 -128.08 98.84 22.12
C ILE A 54 -126.84 98.34 22.88
N ASN A 55 -126.83 98.49 24.20
CA ASN A 55 -125.72 98.16 25.09
C ASN A 55 -124.40 98.91 24.76
N ALA A 56 -124.45 99.97 23.95
CA ALA A 56 -123.26 100.67 23.49
C ALA A 56 -122.68 101.63 24.53
N THR A 57 -121.36 101.75 24.60
CA THR A 57 -120.69 102.55 25.64
C THR A 57 -119.75 103.57 25.00
N ALA A 58 -120.03 104.88 25.14
CA ALA A 58 -119.27 105.98 24.54
C ALA A 58 -118.68 106.95 25.60
N ILE A 59 -117.40 106.86 25.93
CA ILE A 59 -116.79 107.63 27.04
C ILE A 59 -115.61 108.50 26.55
N SER A 60 -115.46 109.69 27.13
CA SER A 60 -114.53 110.77 26.81
C SER A 60 -114.87 111.62 25.58
N SER A 61 -114.30 112.83 25.48
CA SER A 61 -114.81 113.91 24.63
C SER A 61 -114.97 113.54 23.14
N ASN A 62 -116.16 113.67 22.54
CA ASN A 62 -116.48 113.28 21.16
C ASN A 62 -116.43 111.77 20.85
N ALA A 63 -116.40 110.88 21.85
CA ALA A 63 -116.50 109.44 21.62
C ALA A 63 -117.87 109.06 21.03
N THR A 64 -117.88 108.17 20.03
CA THR A 64 -119.04 107.80 19.23
C THR A 64 -119.17 106.28 19.06
N ALA A 65 -120.11 105.66 19.77
CA ALA A 65 -120.44 104.23 19.71
C ALA A 65 -121.80 104.06 18.99
N VAL A 66 -121.76 103.73 17.70
CA VAL A 66 -122.96 103.70 16.83
C VAL A 66 -123.57 102.30 16.75
N GLY A 67 -122.74 101.27 16.58
CA GLY A 67 -123.20 99.89 16.39
C GLY A 67 -123.75 99.24 17.66
N ASN A 68 -124.58 98.21 17.49
CA ASN A 68 -125.04 97.41 18.63
C ASN A 68 -123.85 96.73 19.32
N ASN A 69 -123.89 96.68 20.65
CA ASN A 69 -122.82 96.26 21.54
C ASN A 69 -121.47 97.00 21.33
N SER A 70 -121.46 98.12 20.59
CA SER A 70 -120.21 98.83 20.28
C SER A 70 -119.71 99.67 21.44
N VAL A 71 -118.39 99.80 21.55
CA VAL A 71 -117.75 100.44 22.71
C VAL A 71 -116.72 101.46 22.21
N ALA A 72 -117.03 102.75 22.34
CA ALA A 72 -116.18 103.89 21.94
C ALA A 72 -115.62 104.61 23.17
N LEU A 73 -114.39 104.32 23.59
CA LEU A 73 -113.84 104.79 24.87
C LEU A 73 -112.58 105.64 24.66
N GLY A 74 -112.72 106.91 24.30
CA GLY A 74 -111.61 107.84 24.08
C GLY A 74 -112.00 109.10 23.31
N VAL A 75 -111.15 110.14 23.34
CA VAL A 75 -111.49 111.44 22.73
C VAL A 75 -111.57 111.30 21.20
N PHE A 76 -112.72 111.53 20.56
CA PHE A 76 -112.99 111.17 19.14
C PHE A 76 -112.96 109.67 18.79
N ALA A 77 -113.00 108.75 19.77
CA ALA A 77 -113.12 107.32 19.48
C ALA A 77 -114.38 107.02 18.65
N ASN A 78 -114.30 106.18 17.62
CA ASN A 78 -115.39 105.89 16.68
C ASN A 78 -115.56 104.37 16.49
N ALA A 79 -116.54 103.79 17.19
CA ALA A 79 -116.95 102.40 17.03
C ALA A 79 -118.24 102.37 16.18
N ARG A 80 -118.10 102.11 14.88
CA ARG A 80 -119.16 102.41 13.89
C ARG A 80 -120.02 101.23 13.47
N ALA A 81 -119.50 100.01 13.57
CA ALA A 81 -120.21 98.79 13.17
C ALA A 81 -120.63 97.94 14.38
N GLU A 82 -121.44 96.91 14.11
CA GLU A 82 -121.87 95.95 15.13
C GLU A 82 -120.68 95.23 15.80
N SER A 83 -120.74 95.15 17.13
CA SER A 83 -119.69 94.63 18.01
C SER A 83 -118.30 95.26 17.79
N ALA A 84 -118.23 96.41 17.13
CA ALA A 84 -116.99 97.15 16.96
C ALA A 84 -116.56 97.80 18.28
N LEU A 85 -115.27 97.80 18.57
CA LEU A 85 -114.73 98.40 19.79
C LEU A 85 -113.64 99.39 19.42
N ALA A 86 -113.85 100.68 19.68
CA ALA A 86 -112.91 101.76 19.43
C ALA A 86 -112.48 102.39 20.76
N PHE A 87 -111.34 102.02 21.32
CA PHE A 87 -110.88 102.51 22.62
C PHE A 87 -109.63 103.39 22.40
N GLY A 88 -109.70 104.68 22.73
CA GLY A 88 -108.58 105.62 22.64
C GLY A 88 -108.83 106.82 21.73
N THR A 89 -107.99 107.85 21.85
CA THR A 89 -108.21 109.13 21.18
C THR A 89 -108.14 109.04 19.66
N ASN A 90 -109.25 109.25 18.94
CA ASN A 90 -109.37 109.04 17.49
C ASN A 90 -109.15 107.58 17.06
N ALA A 91 -109.40 106.60 17.95
CA ALA A 91 -109.50 105.19 17.57
C ALA A 91 -110.67 104.98 16.60
N LEU A 92 -110.50 104.16 15.56
CA LEU A 92 -111.47 103.98 14.48
C LEU A 92 -111.69 102.51 14.15
N ALA A 93 -112.84 101.97 14.55
CA ALA A 93 -113.28 100.61 14.22
C ALA A 93 -114.47 100.69 13.25
N ASN A 94 -114.20 100.46 11.96
CA ASN A 94 -115.13 100.75 10.86
C ASN A 94 -115.99 99.58 10.40
N LYS A 95 -115.54 98.33 10.59
CA LYS A 95 -116.21 97.12 10.08
C LYS A 95 -116.74 96.24 11.22
N THR A 96 -117.62 95.31 10.89
CA THR A 96 -118.17 94.33 11.84
C THR A 96 -117.07 93.59 12.58
N ASN A 97 -117.22 93.47 13.91
CA ASN A 97 -116.22 92.92 14.84
C ASN A 97 -114.84 93.60 14.82
N ALA A 98 -114.68 94.73 14.13
CA ALA A 98 -113.40 95.42 14.10
C ALA A 98 -113.08 96.00 15.48
N THR A 99 -111.85 95.84 15.94
CA THR A 99 -111.43 96.27 17.28
C THR A 99 -110.24 97.20 17.17
N ALA A 100 -110.44 98.50 17.34
CA ALA A 100 -109.41 99.53 17.31
C ALA A 100 -109.10 100.05 18.74
N ILE A 101 -107.99 99.64 19.36
CA ILE A 101 -107.65 100.03 20.74
C ILE A 101 -106.31 100.79 20.79
N SER A 102 -106.37 102.12 20.66
CA SER A 102 -105.45 103.15 21.17
C SER A 102 -105.64 104.45 20.39
N SER A 103 -104.91 105.51 20.73
CA SER A 103 -104.99 106.78 20.00
C SER A 103 -104.64 106.62 18.50
N ASN A 104 -105.54 107.00 17.60
CA ASN A 104 -105.42 106.83 16.14
C ASN A 104 -105.23 105.37 15.67
N ALA A 105 -105.59 104.37 16.47
CA ALA A 105 -105.68 102.99 16.00
C ALA A 105 -106.79 102.85 14.95
N THR A 106 -106.53 102.19 13.82
CA THR A 106 -107.50 102.01 12.73
C THR A 106 -107.67 100.52 12.41
N ALA A 107 -108.88 100.00 12.59
CA ALA A 107 -109.30 98.68 12.14
C ALA A 107 -110.37 98.84 11.04
N ASP A 108 -109.96 98.64 9.78
CA ASP A 108 -110.78 98.92 8.59
C ASP A 108 -111.09 97.67 7.73
N GLY A 109 -110.51 96.52 8.09
CA GLY A 109 -110.92 95.21 7.59
C GLY A 109 -112.02 94.56 8.43
N ALA A 110 -112.81 93.66 7.83
CA ALA A 110 -113.76 92.83 8.58
C ALA A 110 -113.02 91.88 9.52
N ASN A 111 -113.50 91.76 10.78
CA ASN A 111 -112.80 91.10 11.88
C ASN A 111 -111.36 91.63 12.14
N ALA A 112 -110.98 92.79 11.59
CA ALA A 112 -109.64 93.31 11.77
C ALA A 112 -109.45 93.85 13.19
N ILE A 113 -108.30 93.58 13.79
CA ILE A 113 -107.98 94.01 15.16
C ILE A 113 -106.74 94.89 15.10
N SER A 114 -106.84 96.12 15.56
CA SER A 114 -105.82 97.16 15.48
C SER A 114 -105.61 97.77 16.86
N ILE A 115 -104.63 97.30 17.62
CA ILE A 115 -104.44 97.65 19.02
C ILE A 115 -103.07 98.30 19.21
N GLY A 116 -102.99 99.61 19.07
CA GLY A 116 -101.79 100.39 19.33
C GLY A 116 -101.89 101.81 18.77
N VAL A 117 -101.13 102.76 19.34
CA VAL A 117 -101.22 104.16 18.88
C VAL A 117 -100.80 104.23 17.41
N LEU A 118 -101.64 104.77 16.52
CA LEU A 118 -101.45 104.77 15.06
C LEU A 118 -101.38 103.37 14.40
N SER A 119 -101.82 102.29 15.05
CA SER A 119 -101.88 100.96 14.43
C SER A 119 -102.87 100.92 13.25
N LYS A 120 -102.63 100.07 12.26
CA LYS A 120 -103.47 99.93 11.06
C LYS A 120 -103.62 98.46 10.67
N ALA A 121 -104.85 97.95 10.80
CA ALA A 121 -105.25 96.65 10.28
C ALA A 121 -106.30 96.91 9.18
N LEU A 122 -105.88 96.84 7.92
CA LEU A 122 -106.61 97.43 6.79
C LEU A 122 -107.46 96.43 6.00
N THR A 123 -107.03 95.16 5.92
CA THR A 123 -107.69 94.13 5.11
C THR A 123 -108.34 93.03 5.97
N ALA A 124 -109.08 92.12 5.33
CA ALA A 124 -109.88 91.12 6.05
C ALA A 124 -109.02 90.21 6.94
N ASN A 125 -109.46 90.04 8.19
CA ASN A 125 -108.76 89.33 9.27
C ASN A 125 -107.34 89.86 9.59
N ALA A 126 -106.95 91.03 9.06
CA ALA A 126 -105.67 91.65 9.36
C ALA A 126 -105.62 92.06 10.84
N GLN A 127 -104.44 91.92 11.44
CA GLN A 127 -104.26 92.02 12.89
C GLN A 127 -103.01 92.85 13.19
N ALA A 128 -103.20 94.09 13.63
CA ALA A 128 -102.16 95.09 13.88
C ALA A 128 -102.07 95.46 15.36
N PHE A 129 -101.36 94.68 16.18
CA PHE A 129 -101.25 94.90 17.63
C PHE A 129 -99.94 95.58 18.02
N GLY A 130 -99.84 96.91 17.88
CA GLY A 130 -98.70 97.69 18.37
C GLY A 130 -98.66 99.13 17.86
N VAL A 131 -97.87 100.00 18.49
CA VAL A 131 -97.78 101.43 18.08
C VAL A 131 -97.24 101.52 16.64
N LYS A 132 -98.05 102.01 15.70
CA LYS A 132 -97.77 101.97 14.24
C LYS A 132 -97.59 100.56 13.65
N ALA A 133 -98.11 99.51 14.28
CA ALA A 133 -98.22 98.20 13.64
C ALA A 133 -99.05 98.33 12.34
N TYR A 134 -98.60 97.72 11.25
CA TYR A 134 -99.20 97.85 9.93
C TYR A 134 -99.44 96.46 9.33
N ALA A 135 -100.70 96.02 9.31
CA ALA A 135 -101.14 94.77 8.69
C ALA A 135 -102.06 95.11 7.50
N ASP A 136 -101.58 94.76 6.30
CA ASP A 136 -102.21 95.13 5.02
C ASP A 136 -102.44 93.91 4.11
N GLY A 137 -101.63 92.85 4.27
CA GLY A 137 -101.93 91.57 3.61
C GLY A 137 -103.20 90.92 4.16
N ILE A 138 -103.94 90.20 3.31
CA ILE A 138 -105.08 89.39 3.76
C ILE A 138 -104.59 88.34 4.75
N ASN A 139 -105.29 88.19 5.88
CA ASN A 139 -104.87 87.39 7.05
C ASN A 139 -103.51 87.79 7.65
N ALA A 140 -102.95 88.97 7.32
CA ALA A 140 -101.64 89.36 7.81
C ALA A 140 -101.68 89.77 9.28
N VAL A 141 -100.63 89.39 10.01
CA VAL A 141 -100.51 89.60 11.45
C VAL A 141 -99.26 90.42 11.73
N ALA A 142 -99.45 91.71 12.04
CA ALA A 142 -98.42 92.65 12.43
C ALA A 142 -98.52 92.92 13.95
N ILE A 143 -97.52 92.52 14.74
CA ILE A 143 -97.55 92.64 16.20
C ILE A 143 -96.26 93.30 16.70
N ALA A 144 -96.40 94.18 17.70
CA ALA A 144 -95.44 95.15 18.21
C ALA A 144 -95.27 96.43 17.35
N ALA A 145 -94.47 97.38 17.84
CA ALA A 145 -94.42 98.73 17.25
C ALA A 145 -93.72 98.74 15.87
N ASN A 146 -94.23 99.51 14.91
CA ASN A 146 -93.72 99.55 13.52
C ASN A 146 -93.66 98.18 12.78
N SER A 147 -94.19 97.09 13.34
CA SER A 147 -94.23 95.79 12.66
C SER A 147 -95.01 95.91 11.34
N ASN A 148 -94.48 95.38 10.23
CA ASN A 148 -95.02 95.60 8.88
C ASN A 148 -95.27 94.27 8.16
N ALA A 149 -96.54 93.86 8.07
CA ALA A 149 -97.00 92.63 7.43
C ALA A 149 -97.86 92.98 6.19
N THR A 150 -97.21 93.12 5.03
CA THR A 150 -97.88 93.48 3.76
C THR A 150 -98.09 92.28 2.83
N GLY A 151 -97.40 91.17 3.05
CA GLY A 151 -97.58 89.96 2.25
C GLY A 151 -98.89 89.23 2.57
N ALA A 152 -99.48 88.55 1.60
CA ALA A 152 -100.62 87.67 1.86
C ALA A 152 -100.19 86.51 2.79
N ASN A 153 -101.00 86.23 3.82
CA ASN A 153 -100.68 85.31 4.92
C ASN A 153 -99.35 85.62 5.64
N SER A 154 -98.85 86.86 5.57
CA SER A 154 -97.58 87.22 6.22
C SER A 154 -97.74 87.48 7.71
N MET A 155 -96.70 87.17 8.49
CA MET A 155 -96.66 87.44 9.93
C MET A 155 -95.39 88.21 10.29
N ALA A 156 -95.55 89.46 10.71
CA ALA A 156 -94.48 90.32 11.21
C ALA A 156 -94.69 90.56 12.71
N PHE A 157 -93.98 89.81 13.55
CA PHE A 157 -94.15 89.83 15.02
C PHE A 157 -92.86 90.32 15.67
N GLY A 158 -92.74 91.62 15.90
CA GLY A 158 -91.56 92.24 16.50
C GLY A 158 -91.48 93.73 16.19
N VAL A 159 -90.75 94.48 17.02
CA VAL A 159 -90.59 95.92 16.77
C VAL A 159 -89.78 96.12 15.49
N ASP A 160 -90.28 96.93 14.55
CA ASP A 160 -89.72 97.10 13.19
C ASP A 160 -89.56 95.78 12.38
N SER A 161 -90.27 94.69 12.69
CA SER A 161 -90.22 93.44 11.89
C SER A 161 -90.89 93.63 10.52
N ILE A 162 -90.35 93.03 9.45
CA ILE A 162 -90.86 93.17 8.08
C ILE A 162 -91.12 91.78 7.46
N ALA A 163 -92.38 91.51 7.13
CA ALA A 163 -92.82 90.35 6.35
C ALA A 163 -93.62 90.86 5.13
N ASN A 164 -92.93 91.07 4.01
CA ASN A 164 -93.47 91.83 2.87
C ASN A 164 -93.74 91.00 1.60
N LYS A 165 -93.53 89.67 1.66
CA LYS A 165 -93.75 88.72 0.56
C LYS A 165 -94.71 87.60 0.94
N ILE A 166 -95.12 86.79 -0.04
CA ILE A 166 -96.19 85.80 0.16
C ILE A 166 -95.70 84.67 1.08
N ASN A 167 -96.55 84.28 2.04
CA ASN A 167 -96.27 83.24 3.04
C ASN A 167 -94.99 83.51 3.89
N THR A 168 -94.59 84.78 4.04
CA THR A 168 -93.41 85.14 4.85
C THR A 168 -93.71 85.22 6.33
N VAL A 169 -92.72 84.80 7.13
CA VAL A 169 -92.79 84.89 8.59
C VAL A 169 -91.54 85.58 9.11
N ALA A 170 -91.71 86.74 9.76
CA ALA A 170 -90.67 87.53 10.39
C ALA A 170 -91.01 87.70 11.89
N LEU A 171 -90.51 86.80 12.74
CA LEU A 171 -90.70 86.87 14.20
C LEU A 171 -89.41 87.36 14.87
N GLY A 172 -89.43 88.58 15.41
CA GLY A 172 -88.32 89.20 16.13
C GLY A 172 -88.16 90.68 15.81
N THR A 173 -87.60 91.45 16.74
CA THR A 173 -87.29 92.87 16.53
C THR A 173 -86.36 93.04 15.33
N LYS A 174 -86.76 93.81 14.31
CA LYS A 174 -86.06 93.96 13.03
C LYS A 174 -85.83 92.65 12.25
N ALA A 175 -86.61 91.60 12.51
CA ALA A 175 -86.61 90.42 11.65
C ALA A 175 -87.08 90.81 10.24
N ILE A 176 -86.37 90.37 9.20
CA ILE A 176 -86.71 90.63 7.79
C ILE A 176 -86.91 89.29 7.09
N ALA A 177 -88.11 89.08 6.55
CA ALA A 177 -88.44 88.02 5.59
C ALA A 177 -88.92 88.70 4.29
N SER A 178 -88.08 88.70 3.27
CA SER A 178 -88.29 89.47 2.03
C SER A 178 -88.12 88.69 0.72
N GLY A 179 -87.85 87.39 0.80
CA GLY A 179 -88.06 86.45 -0.32
C GLY A 179 -89.43 85.76 -0.20
N ASP A 180 -89.94 85.21 -1.29
CA ASP A 180 -91.13 84.35 -1.22
C ASP A 180 -90.77 83.06 -0.45
N GLY A 181 -91.69 82.58 0.41
CA GLY A 181 -91.44 81.44 1.30
C GLY A 181 -90.43 81.69 2.43
N ALA A 182 -89.85 82.89 2.55
CA ALA A 182 -88.78 83.17 3.48
C ALA A 182 -89.23 83.13 4.96
N LEU A 183 -88.41 82.46 5.78
CA LEU A 183 -88.63 82.26 7.22
C LEU A 183 -87.52 82.93 8.02
N SER A 184 -87.87 83.96 8.78
CA SER A 184 -86.95 84.79 9.57
C SER A 184 -87.39 84.83 11.03
N PHE A 185 -86.60 84.21 11.91
CA PHE A 185 -86.94 84.00 13.32
C PHE A 185 -85.75 84.41 14.20
N GLY A 186 -85.83 85.60 14.81
CA GLY A 186 -84.79 86.17 15.66
C GLY A 186 -84.65 87.68 15.48
N ALA A 187 -84.08 88.36 16.47
CA ALA A 187 -83.83 89.79 16.34
C ALA A 187 -82.79 90.05 15.23
N ASN A 188 -83.12 90.93 14.27
CA ASN A 188 -82.30 91.23 13.10
C ASN A 188 -81.94 89.99 12.24
N ALA A 189 -82.74 88.92 12.30
CA ALA A 189 -82.65 87.80 11.37
C ALA A 189 -83.04 88.25 9.95
N GLN A 190 -82.36 87.72 8.93
CA GLN A 190 -82.50 88.15 7.54
C GLN A 190 -82.58 86.94 6.60
N ALA A 191 -83.78 86.67 6.12
CA ALA A 191 -84.09 85.69 5.08
C ALA A 191 -84.57 86.46 3.83
N THR A 192 -83.65 86.71 2.90
CA THR A 192 -83.85 87.74 1.86
C THR A 192 -84.12 87.20 0.45
N ALA A 193 -83.95 85.89 0.22
CA ALA A 193 -84.13 85.25 -1.07
C ALA A 193 -85.16 84.11 -1.02
N LEU A 194 -85.47 83.52 -2.18
CA LEU A 194 -86.45 82.43 -2.32
C LEU A 194 -86.11 81.25 -1.41
N ASP A 195 -87.11 80.78 -0.67
CA ASP A 195 -87.07 79.61 0.23
C ASP A 195 -85.91 79.63 1.24
N THR A 196 -85.52 80.84 1.69
CA THR A 196 -84.46 81.03 2.69
C THR A 196 -84.96 80.86 4.12
N MET A 197 -84.11 80.28 4.97
CA MET A 197 -84.38 80.06 6.39
C MET A 197 -83.30 80.71 7.25
N ALA A 198 -83.65 81.73 8.03
CA ALA A 198 -82.78 82.43 8.97
C ALA A 198 -83.35 82.35 10.40
N PHE A 199 -82.80 81.44 11.21
CA PHE A 199 -83.23 81.19 12.59
C PHE A 199 -82.12 81.55 13.59
N GLY A 200 -82.20 82.72 14.20
CA GLY A 200 -81.25 83.21 15.21
C GLY A 200 -81.07 84.73 15.17
N VAL A 201 -80.55 85.30 16.26
CA VAL A 201 -80.21 86.73 16.28
C VAL A 201 -79.11 87.00 15.26
N ASN A 202 -79.30 87.97 14.36
CA ASN A 202 -78.42 88.25 13.21
C ASN A 202 -78.18 87.06 12.25
N ALA A 203 -79.02 86.01 12.25
CA ALA A 203 -78.89 84.94 11.26
C ALA A 203 -79.09 85.50 9.84
N LEU A 204 -78.22 85.16 8.90
CA LEU A 204 -78.25 85.65 7.52
C LEU A 204 -78.28 84.50 6.52
N ALA A 205 -79.40 84.38 5.81
CA ALA A 205 -79.59 83.50 4.66
C ALA A 205 -79.91 84.37 3.44
N SER A 206 -78.90 84.62 2.60
CA SER A 206 -78.98 85.68 1.58
C SER A 206 -79.23 85.22 0.14
N GLN A 207 -79.03 83.93 -0.16
CA GLN A 207 -79.14 83.35 -1.52
C GLN A 207 -80.10 82.16 -1.54
N GLY A 208 -80.53 81.70 -2.73
CA GLY A 208 -81.57 80.67 -2.87
C GLY A 208 -81.29 79.37 -2.11
N ASN A 209 -82.31 78.86 -1.42
CA ASN A 209 -82.28 77.68 -0.54
C ASN A 209 -81.27 77.75 0.63
N ALA A 210 -80.67 78.91 0.91
CA ALA A 210 -79.70 79.05 1.99
C ALA A 210 -80.37 78.87 3.36
N THR A 211 -79.71 78.13 4.25
CA THR A 211 -80.19 77.80 5.59
C THR A 211 -79.18 78.25 6.64
N ALA A 212 -79.52 79.28 7.42
CA ALA A 212 -78.72 79.82 8.52
C ALA A 212 -79.46 79.62 9.86
N ILE A 213 -78.94 78.75 10.73
CA ILE A 213 -79.57 78.41 12.01
C ILE A 213 -78.54 78.60 13.14
N GLY A 214 -78.66 79.70 13.87
CA GLY A 214 -77.78 80.08 14.97
C GLY A 214 -77.61 81.59 15.08
N ARG A 215 -77.15 82.08 16.23
CA ARG A 215 -76.79 83.50 16.37
C ARG A 215 -75.58 83.82 15.48
N ASP A 216 -75.68 84.88 14.70
CA ASP A 216 -74.68 85.34 13.71
C ASP A 216 -74.27 84.25 12.69
N ALA A 217 -75.12 83.24 12.47
CA ALA A 217 -74.92 82.20 11.45
C ALA A 217 -75.08 82.81 10.04
N GLN A 218 -74.17 82.45 9.13
CA GLN A 218 -74.07 83.04 7.79
C GLN A 218 -74.06 81.96 6.71
N ALA A 219 -75.16 81.84 5.96
CA ALA A 219 -75.27 81.04 4.75
C ALA A 219 -75.41 81.99 3.55
N THR A 220 -74.28 82.31 2.91
CA THR A 220 -74.19 83.45 1.96
C THR A 220 -74.20 83.05 0.49
N SER A 221 -74.38 81.76 0.19
CA SER A 221 -74.29 81.18 -1.15
C SER A 221 -75.40 80.17 -1.40
N THR A 222 -75.63 79.81 -2.67
CA THR A 222 -76.70 78.90 -3.08
C THR A 222 -76.55 77.53 -2.41
N ASN A 223 -77.67 76.99 -1.89
CA ASN A 223 -77.70 75.72 -1.16
C ASN A 223 -76.74 75.63 0.04
N ALA A 224 -76.20 76.75 0.55
CA ALA A 224 -75.29 76.77 1.68
C ALA A 224 -76.04 76.51 2.99
N ILE A 225 -75.44 75.70 3.87
CA ILE A 225 -75.99 75.30 5.16
C ILE A 225 -75.03 75.75 6.27
N ALA A 226 -75.46 76.70 7.09
CA ALA A 226 -74.73 77.21 8.25
C ALA A 226 -75.54 76.97 9.53
N VAL A 227 -75.13 76.01 10.36
CA VAL A 227 -75.86 75.61 11.57
C VAL A 227 -74.93 75.68 12.79
N GLY A 228 -75.07 76.72 13.59
CA GLY A 228 -74.30 76.95 14.81
C GLY A 228 -74.09 78.42 15.15
N LEU A 229 -73.60 78.68 16.35
CA LEU A 229 -73.20 80.02 16.77
C LEU A 229 -71.97 80.47 15.94
N PHE A 230 -72.05 81.59 15.22
CA PHE A 230 -71.01 82.08 14.29
C PHE A 230 -70.60 81.10 13.16
N SER A 231 -71.40 80.08 12.83
CA SER A 231 -71.10 79.19 11.69
C SER A 231 -71.16 79.94 10.36
N LYS A 232 -70.20 79.73 9.46
CA LYS A 232 -70.13 80.41 8.16
C LYS A 232 -69.95 79.43 7.01
N ALA A 233 -70.95 79.38 6.12
CA ALA A 233 -70.93 78.67 4.85
C ALA A 233 -71.01 79.69 3.70
N SER A 234 -69.92 79.83 2.94
CA SER A 234 -69.78 80.83 1.88
C SER A 234 -69.49 80.28 0.48
N GLY A 235 -69.14 79.00 0.34
CA GLY A 235 -69.07 78.35 -0.97
C GLY A 235 -70.43 77.84 -1.48
N ASN A 236 -70.50 77.48 -2.76
CA ASN A 236 -71.68 76.79 -3.31
C ASN A 236 -71.77 75.37 -2.73
N VAL A 237 -72.96 74.96 -2.28
CA VAL A 237 -73.21 73.68 -1.58
C VAL A 237 -72.33 73.48 -0.32
N ALA A 238 -71.80 74.56 0.26
CA ALA A 238 -70.94 74.49 1.44
C ALA A 238 -71.75 74.18 2.71
N VAL A 239 -71.19 73.35 3.59
CA VAL A 239 -71.84 72.88 4.83
C VAL A 239 -70.97 73.20 6.04
N ALA A 240 -71.39 74.16 6.86
CA ALA A 240 -70.74 74.55 8.11
C ALA A 240 -71.66 74.25 9.30
N ILE A 241 -71.37 73.19 10.08
CA ILE A 241 -72.21 72.74 11.21
C ILE A 241 -71.37 72.69 12.48
N GLY A 242 -71.59 73.63 13.41
CA GLY A 242 -70.85 73.74 14.65
C GLY A 242 -70.66 75.19 15.11
N MET A 243 -70.22 75.38 16.36
CA MET A 243 -69.83 76.72 16.83
C MET A 243 -68.57 77.18 16.10
N ASN A 244 -68.64 78.33 15.42
CA ASN A 244 -67.53 78.94 14.69
C ASN A 244 -66.89 78.01 13.63
N SER A 245 -67.69 77.13 13.02
CA SER A 245 -67.26 76.32 11.87
C SER A 245 -67.24 77.16 10.59
N THR A 246 -66.24 76.94 9.73
CA THR A 246 -66.05 77.70 8.48
C THR A 246 -65.91 76.78 7.28
N ALA A 247 -66.84 76.89 6.33
CA ALA A 247 -66.81 76.23 5.02
C ALA A 247 -66.80 77.31 3.93
N LEU A 248 -65.61 77.68 3.45
CA LEU A 248 -65.40 78.91 2.68
C LEU A 248 -65.51 78.73 1.16
N ALA A 249 -65.23 77.52 0.66
CA ALA A 249 -65.08 77.22 -0.77
C ALA A 249 -66.14 76.22 -1.27
N ASN A 250 -66.17 75.96 -2.58
CA ASN A 250 -67.22 75.12 -3.18
C ASN A 250 -67.11 73.67 -2.69
N GLU A 251 -68.28 73.06 -2.42
CA GLU A 251 -68.41 71.67 -1.93
C GLU A 251 -67.64 71.40 -0.62
N SER A 252 -67.21 72.45 0.09
CA SER A 252 -66.48 72.32 1.35
C SER A 252 -67.40 72.00 2.52
N MET A 253 -66.93 71.13 3.42
CA MET A 253 -67.70 70.64 4.56
C MET A 253 -66.90 70.78 5.86
N ALA A 254 -67.43 71.54 6.82
CA ALA A 254 -66.85 71.81 8.13
C ALA A 254 -67.85 71.46 9.24
N ILE A 255 -67.70 70.28 9.84
CA ILE A 255 -68.63 69.74 10.86
C ILE A 255 -67.88 69.54 12.18
N GLY A 256 -68.14 70.42 13.16
CA GLY A 256 -67.48 70.45 14.46
C GLY A 256 -67.25 71.88 14.96
N ALA A 257 -67.06 72.06 16.26
CA ALA A 257 -66.73 73.39 16.80
C ALA A 257 -65.33 73.80 16.32
N PHE A 258 -65.17 75.01 15.77
CA PHE A 258 -63.94 75.50 15.14
C PHE A 258 -63.42 74.64 13.96
N ALA A 259 -64.24 73.76 13.37
CA ALA A 259 -63.86 73.03 12.16
C ALA A 259 -63.66 74.03 11.00
N ASN A 260 -62.55 73.93 10.27
CA ASN A 260 -62.25 74.82 9.15
C ASN A 260 -61.96 74.03 7.88
N SER A 261 -62.80 74.23 6.85
CA SER A 261 -62.55 73.83 5.48
C SER A 261 -62.44 75.08 4.58
N SER A 262 -61.23 75.37 4.13
CA SER A 262 -60.91 76.65 3.45
C SER A 262 -60.93 76.60 1.92
N GLU A 263 -60.76 75.41 1.33
CA GLU A 263 -60.55 75.21 -0.11
C GLU A 263 -61.52 74.18 -0.71
N ASN A 264 -61.59 74.13 -2.05
CA ASN A 264 -62.56 73.30 -2.78
C ASN A 264 -62.46 71.81 -2.39
N ASN A 265 -63.62 71.16 -2.25
CA ASN A 265 -63.77 69.75 -1.87
C ASN A 265 -63.17 69.36 -0.51
N GLY A 266 -62.79 70.34 0.32
CA GLY A 266 -62.21 70.07 1.64
C GLY A 266 -63.25 69.51 2.63
N LEU A 267 -62.84 68.56 3.46
CA LEU A 267 -63.67 67.93 4.49
C LEU A 267 -63.00 68.01 5.86
N ALA A 268 -63.48 68.89 6.73
CA ALA A 268 -63.07 68.99 8.13
C ALA A 268 -64.19 68.48 9.05
N LEU A 269 -63.98 67.34 9.70
CA LEU A 269 -64.97 66.71 10.59
C LEU A 269 -64.35 66.43 11.97
N GLY A 270 -64.73 67.23 12.96
CA GLY A 270 -64.20 67.18 14.33
C GLY A 270 -63.94 68.56 14.92
N THR A 271 -63.80 68.65 16.25
CA THR A 271 -63.49 69.92 16.92
C THR A 271 -62.09 70.39 16.53
N ASN A 272 -61.98 71.61 16.01
CA ASN A 272 -60.73 72.18 15.47
C ASN A 272 -60.05 71.30 14.42
N ALA A 273 -60.81 70.53 13.64
CA ALA A 273 -60.31 69.86 12.44
C ALA A 273 -60.03 70.90 11.35
N GLN A 274 -58.90 70.78 10.62
CA GLN A 274 -58.45 71.78 9.67
C GLN A 274 -58.09 71.15 8.32
N ALA A 275 -58.93 71.38 7.30
CA ALA A 275 -58.75 71.01 5.91
C ALA A 275 -58.50 72.28 5.08
N ILE A 276 -57.23 72.68 4.93
CA ILE A 276 -56.85 74.02 4.44
C ILE A 276 -56.53 74.04 2.94
N ALA A 277 -56.44 72.88 2.28
CA ALA A 277 -56.08 72.77 0.86
C ALA A 277 -57.12 72.01 0.04
N VAL A 278 -57.01 72.09 -1.29
CA VAL A 278 -57.91 71.40 -2.24
C VAL A 278 -57.88 69.89 -2.01
N ASN A 279 -59.07 69.28 -1.98
CA ASN A 279 -59.30 67.86 -1.67
C ASN A 279 -58.79 67.39 -0.29
N ALA A 280 -58.34 68.29 0.59
CA ALA A 280 -57.81 67.90 1.89
C ALA A 280 -58.92 67.37 2.82
N MET A 281 -58.62 66.30 3.55
CA MET A 281 -59.56 65.68 4.49
C MET A 281 -58.95 65.61 5.89
N ALA A 282 -59.62 66.21 6.88
CA ALA A 282 -59.24 66.24 8.28
C ALA A 282 -60.38 65.66 9.13
N LEU A 283 -60.24 64.40 9.56
CA LEU A 283 -61.26 63.61 10.24
C LEU A 283 -60.84 63.28 11.68
N GLY A 284 -61.22 64.13 12.64
CA GLY A 284 -60.95 63.96 14.06
C GLY A 284 -60.61 65.28 14.76
N THR A 285 -60.72 65.29 16.09
CA THR A 285 -60.37 66.46 16.90
C THR A 285 -58.91 66.86 16.68
N GLU A 286 -58.66 68.13 16.39
CA GLU A 286 -57.34 68.70 16.08
C GLU A 286 -56.59 68.00 14.91
N SER A 287 -57.29 67.29 14.03
CA SER A 287 -56.69 66.74 12.80
C SER A 287 -56.33 67.87 11.82
N TYR A 288 -55.20 67.72 11.12
CA TYR A 288 -54.59 68.80 10.34
C TYR A 288 -54.13 68.30 8.96
N ALA A 289 -54.80 68.75 7.90
CA ALA A 289 -54.48 68.48 6.51
C ALA A 289 -54.39 69.82 5.74
N ASN A 290 -53.18 70.22 5.34
CA ASN A 290 -52.91 71.58 4.82
C ASN A 290 -52.27 71.64 3.43
N THR A 291 -52.23 70.52 2.72
CA THR A 291 -51.61 70.37 1.39
C THR A 291 -52.53 69.59 0.45
N LEU A 292 -52.31 69.72 -0.86
CA LEU A 292 -53.12 69.09 -1.91
C LEU A 292 -53.23 67.57 -1.67
N ASP A 293 -54.46 67.05 -1.74
CA ASP A 293 -54.81 65.63 -1.55
C ASP A 293 -54.36 65.02 -0.20
N ALA A 294 -54.11 65.84 0.83
CA ALA A 294 -53.70 65.36 2.16
C ALA A 294 -54.88 64.78 2.96
N PHE A 295 -54.69 63.59 3.55
CA PHE A 295 -55.71 62.89 4.35
C PHE A 295 -55.22 62.64 5.78
N ALA A 296 -55.73 63.40 6.75
CA ALA A 296 -55.44 63.23 8.18
C ALA A 296 -56.69 62.70 8.92
N ALA A 297 -56.63 61.51 9.50
CA ALA A 297 -57.74 60.92 10.26
C ALA A 297 -57.29 60.41 11.64
N GLY A 298 -57.84 60.95 12.72
CA GLY A 298 -57.49 60.64 14.10
C GLY A 298 -57.37 61.88 14.99
N LEU A 299 -57.23 61.65 16.31
CA LEU A 299 -56.94 62.72 17.27
C LEU A 299 -55.54 63.28 17.01
N ARG A 300 -55.43 64.56 16.64
CA ARG A 300 -54.16 65.26 16.39
C ARG A 300 -53.28 64.62 15.30
N SER A 301 -53.88 63.95 14.32
CA SER A 301 -53.17 63.47 13.13
C SER A 301 -52.75 64.65 12.24
N ARG A 302 -51.61 64.52 11.55
CA ARG A 302 -51.01 65.59 10.73
C ARG A 302 -50.58 65.03 9.37
N ALA A 303 -51.23 65.49 8.30
CA ALA A 303 -50.85 65.23 6.92
C ALA A 303 -50.42 66.57 6.29
N THR A 304 -49.10 66.80 6.20
CA THR A 304 -48.53 68.08 5.73
C THR A 304 -47.69 67.96 4.46
N GLY A 305 -47.64 66.78 3.86
CA GLY A 305 -47.08 66.56 2.52
C GLY A 305 -48.16 66.48 1.45
N VAL A 306 -47.82 66.84 0.21
CA VAL A 306 -48.70 66.64 -0.95
C VAL A 306 -49.00 65.14 -1.11
N ASN A 307 -50.28 64.78 -1.28
CA ASN A 307 -50.74 63.40 -1.37
C ASN A 307 -50.27 62.53 -0.17
N SER A 308 -50.18 63.11 1.03
CA SER A 308 -49.80 62.41 2.26
C SER A 308 -50.99 61.91 3.05
N MET A 309 -50.83 60.80 3.77
CA MET A 309 -51.89 60.16 4.54
C MET A 309 -51.45 59.86 5.98
N ALA A 310 -52.17 60.40 6.97
CA ALA A 310 -51.89 60.24 8.40
C ALA A 310 -53.11 59.65 9.13
N LEU A 311 -53.05 58.37 9.48
CA LEU A 311 -54.12 57.59 10.12
C LEU A 311 -53.76 57.23 11.57
N GLY A 312 -54.60 57.60 12.53
CA GLY A 312 -54.45 57.28 13.94
C GLY A 312 -53.98 58.45 14.81
N MET A 313 -54.08 58.29 16.13
CA MET A 313 -53.76 59.33 17.11
C MET A 313 -52.30 59.78 17.01
N LEU A 314 -52.05 61.09 16.88
CA LEU A 314 -50.72 61.68 16.75
C LEU A 314 -49.87 61.11 15.59
N SER A 315 -50.51 60.52 14.57
CA SER A 315 -49.84 60.12 13.33
C SER A 315 -49.36 61.34 12.55
N ASN A 316 -48.19 61.24 11.91
CA ASN A 316 -47.54 62.37 11.25
C ASN A 316 -46.94 61.94 9.90
N ALA A 317 -47.50 62.44 8.81
CA ALA A 317 -47.01 62.26 7.44
C ALA A 317 -46.62 63.62 6.88
N SER A 318 -45.32 63.95 6.87
CA SER A 318 -44.86 65.33 6.70
C SER A 318 -44.43 65.70 5.28
N ASN A 319 -44.21 64.73 4.40
CA ASN A 319 -43.61 64.91 3.09
C ASN A 319 -44.40 64.22 1.96
N THR A 320 -44.07 64.54 0.71
CA THR A 320 -44.82 64.08 -0.47
C THR A 320 -44.94 62.55 -0.53
N ASN A 321 -46.16 62.06 -0.77
CA ASN A 321 -46.52 60.63 -0.77
C ASN A 321 -46.20 59.87 0.54
N ALA A 322 -45.97 60.57 1.66
CA ALA A 322 -45.74 59.90 2.95
C ALA A 322 -47.04 59.27 3.48
N PHE A 323 -46.98 58.00 3.89
CA PHE A 323 -48.09 57.29 4.51
C PHE A 323 -47.72 56.87 5.93
N SER A 324 -48.45 57.39 6.92
CA SER A 324 -48.28 57.10 8.34
C SER A 324 -49.57 56.54 8.91
N ALA A 325 -49.61 55.27 9.34
CA ALA A 325 -50.78 54.66 9.96
C ALA A 325 -50.44 53.96 11.27
N GLY A 326 -50.97 54.45 12.39
CA GLY A 326 -50.71 53.93 13.73
C GLY A 326 -50.63 55.05 14.77
N SER A 327 -50.74 54.70 16.05
CA SER A 327 -50.59 55.70 17.12
C SER A 327 -49.14 56.17 17.20
N CYS A 328 -48.93 57.48 17.12
CA CYS A 328 -47.60 58.11 17.09
C CYS A 328 -46.67 57.58 15.98
N ALA A 329 -47.24 57.09 14.86
CA ALA A 329 -46.45 56.76 13.67
C ALA A 329 -45.91 58.03 13.00
N ASN A 330 -44.71 57.96 12.44
CA ASN A 330 -44.02 59.09 11.80
C ASN A 330 -43.44 58.67 10.44
N ALA A 331 -44.04 59.16 9.35
CA ALA A 331 -43.52 59.07 7.99
C ALA A 331 -42.99 60.45 7.58
N LEU A 332 -41.69 60.66 7.78
CA LEU A 332 -41.01 61.95 7.61
C LEU A 332 -40.24 62.06 6.29
N GLY A 333 -40.01 60.95 5.59
CA GLY A 333 -39.35 60.94 4.28
C GLY A 333 -40.30 61.14 3.10
N ILE A 334 -39.77 61.56 1.95
CA ILE A 334 -40.50 61.51 0.66
C ILE A 334 -40.74 60.04 0.30
N ASN A 335 -41.96 59.71 -0.15
CA ASN A 335 -42.39 58.34 -0.45
C ASN A 335 -42.19 57.35 0.74
N SER A 336 -42.19 57.82 1.99
CA SER A 336 -41.97 56.97 3.17
C SER A 336 -43.26 56.29 3.67
N LEU A 337 -43.12 55.09 4.23
CA LEU A 337 -44.21 54.31 4.82
C LEU A 337 -43.92 54.01 6.29
N ALA A 338 -44.77 54.48 7.22
CA ALA A 338 -44.73 54.14 8.64
C ALA A 338 -46.04 53.47 9.06
N TYR A 339 -46.06 52.15 9.24
CA TYR A 339 -47.25 51.37 9.59
C TYR A 339 -47.08 50.65 10.93
N GLY A 340 -47.75 51.13 11.98
CA GLY A 340 -47.72 50.55 13.32
C GLY A 340 -47.52 51.59 14.42
N THR A 341 -47.81 51.21 15.67
CA THR A 341 -47.62 52.10 16.83
C THR A 341 -46.14 52.46 17.00
N GLN A 342 -45.82 53.75 17.03
CA GLN A 342 -44.44 54.28 17.08
C GLN A 342 -43.54 53.82 15.92
N ALA A 343 -44.08 53.42 14.76
CA ALA A 343 -43.27 53.19 13.56
C ALA A 343 -42.63 54.51 13.09
N TYR A 344 -41.35 54.46 12.70
CA TYR A 344 -40.56 55.65 12.37
C TYR A 344 -39.82 55.45 11.05
N ALA A 345 -40.24 56.16 10.00
CA ALA A 345 -39.66 56.13 8.65
C ALA A 345 -39.18 57.54 8.28
N ASN A 346 -37.87 57.79 8.37
CA ASN A 346 -37.32 59.15 8.36
C ASN A 346 -36.76 59.61 6.99
N ALA A 347 -36.29 58.67 6.18
CA ALA A 347 -35.55 58.97 4.95
C ALA A 347 -36.37 58.68 3.68
N GLY A 348 -35.88 59.14 2.53
CA GLY A 348 -36.52 58.90 1.23
C GLY A 348 -36.72 57.41 0.96
N ASN A 349 -37.90 57.03 0.46
CA ASN A 349 -38.32 55.66 0.16
C ASN A 349 -38.26 54.68 1.36
N SER A 350 -38.08 55.16 2.60
CA SER A 350 -37.94 54.28 3.77
C SER A 350 -39.29 53.68 4.20
N MET A 351 -39.27 52.41 4.63
CA MET A 351 -40.45 51.65 5.02
C MET A 351 -40.28 51.02 6.41
N ALA A 352 -40.96 51.57 7.42
CA ALA A 352 -41.07 51.01 8.76
C ALA A 352 -42.45 50.39 8.98
N THR A 353 -42.53 49.07 9.16
CA THR A 353 -43.79 48.35 9.44
C THR A 353 -43.66 47.44 10.67
N GLY A 354 -44.55 47.63 11.64
CA GLY A 354 -44.50 46.99 12.95
C GLY A 354 -44.37 47.97 14.12
N THR A 355 -44.69 47.51 15.33
CA THR A 355 -44.59 48.33 16.54
C THR A 355 -43.13 48.70 16.82
N ARG A 356 -42.86 50.01 16.89
CA ARG A 356 -41.52 50.58 17.12
C ARG A 356 -40.47 50.12 16.08
N ALA A 357 -40.91 49.82 14.85
CA ALA A 357 -40.00 49.61 13.72
C ALA A 357 -39.32 50.94 13.33
N ASN A 358 -38.03 50.91 13.00
CA ASN A 358 -37.22 52.11 12.77
C ASN A 358 -36.43 52.00 11.46
N ALA A 359 -36.84 52.75 10.45
CA ALA A 359 -36.18 52.87 9.14
C ALA A 359 -35.67 54.31 8.94
N THR A 360 -34.38 54.54 9.19
CA THR A 360 -33.77 55.89 9.07
C THR A 360 -32.80 56.05 7.91
N GLY A 361 -32.43 54.96 7.23
CA GLY A 361 -31.64 55.02 6.00
C GLY A 361 -32.50 55.24 4.75
N THR A 362 -31.93 55.87 3.72
CA THR A 362 -32.57 55.97 2.40
C THR A 362 -32.75 54.57 1.80
N ASP A 363 -33.91 54.32 1.19
CA ASP A 363 -34.32 53.02 0.65
C ASP A 363 -34.35 51.88 1.69
N ALA A 364 -34.28 52.19 2.99
CA ALA A 364 -34.23 51.19 4.05
C ALA A 364 -35.61 50.61 4.41
N ILE A 365 -35.64 49.32 4.75
CA ILE A 365 -36.86 48.59 5.12
C ILE A 365 -36.67 47.98 6.52
N ALA A 366 -37.53 48.37 7.47
CA ALA A 366 -37.62 47.76 8.80
C ALA A 366 -39.02 47.17 9.01
N ALA A 367 -39.13 45.84 8.92
CA ALA A 367 -40.39 45.11 8.97
C ALA A 367 -40.42 44.11 10.13
N GLY A 368 -40.97 44.52 11.27
CA GLY A 368 -41.08 43.70 12.47
C GLY A 368 -41.15 44.53 13.75
N VAL A 369 -41.53 43.90 14.87
CA VAL A 369 -41.52 44.58 16.18
C VAL A 369 -40.08 44.91 16.56
N CYS A 370 -39.77 46.19 16.75
CA CYS A 370 -38.43 46.69 17.04
C CYS A 370 -37.37 46.32 15.99
N ALA A 371 -37.74 46.13 14.72
CA ALA A 371 -36.78 46.02 13.62
C ALA A 371 -36.04 47.35 13.40
N LEU A 372 -34.74 47.30 13.09
CA LEU A 372 -33.88 48.46 12.89
C LEU A 372 -33.16 48.37 11.54
N ALA A 373 -33.35 49.38 10.69
CA ALA A 373 -32.63 49.56 9.43
C ALA A 373 -32.23 51.04 9.28
N ASP A 374 -31.00 51.39 9.68
CA ASP A 374 -30.57 52.78 9.86
C ASP A 374 -29.60 53.32 8.78
N GLN A 375 -29.08 52.47 7.91
CA GLN A 375 -28.17 52.81 6.81
C GLN A 375 -28.80 52.69 5.41
N LEU A 376 -28.12 53.24 4.40
CA LEU A 376 -28.51 53.18 2.98
C LEU A 376 -28.80 51.74 2.55
N GLY A 377 -29.99 51.50 1.97
CA GLY A 377 -30.38 50.21 1.39
C GLY A 377 -30.46 49.05 2.40
N ALA A 378 -30.48 49.33 3.70
CA ALA A 378 -30.52 48.30 4.74
C ALA A 378 -31.91 47.66 4.86
N MET A 379 -31.97 46.34 5.01
CA MET A 379 -33.22 45.57 5.04
C MET A 379 -33.29 44.66 6.27
N ALA A 380 -34.14 45.00 7.25
CA ALA A 380 -34.40 44.22 8.46
C ALA A 380 -35.83 43.65 8.46
N PHE A 381 -35.97 42.33 8.35
CA PHE A 381 -37.26 41.62 8.38
C PHE A 381 -37.29 40.64 9.57
N GLY A 382 -38.09 40.94 10.60
CA GLY A 382 -38.23 40.11 11.80
C GLY A 382 -38.25 40.93 13.10
N GLY A 383 -38.74 40.32 14.18
CA GLY A 383 -38.71 40.96 15.51
C GLY A 383 -37.26 41.10 15.99
N TYR A 384 -36.87 42.32 16.41
CA TYR A 384 -35.49 42.66 16.80
C TYR A 384 -34.40 42.41 15.73
N ALA A 385 -34.78 42.28 14.46
CA ALA A 385 -33.82 42.22 13.36
C ALA A 385 -33.06 43.56 13.23
N GLN A 386 -31.74 43.50 13.04
CA GLN A 386 -30.85 44.66 12.95
C GLN A 386 -30.03 44.61 11.66
N ALA A 387 -30.26 45.57 10.77
CA ALA A 387 -29.50 45.78 9.54
C ALA A 387 -28.87 47.19 9.61
N THR A 388 -27.63 47.27 10.12
CA THR A 388 -26.98 48.57 10.43
C THR A 388 -25.71 48.82 9.62
N GLY A 389 -25.49 48.06 8.55
CA GLY A 389 -24.48 48.32 7.54
C GLY A 389 -25.10 48.80 6.21
N ASN A 390 -24.32 49.49 5.38
CA ASN A 390 -24.78 49.87 4.03
C ASN A 390 -25.10 48.61 3.21
N ASN A 391 -26.27 48.58 2.57
CA ASN A 391 -26.79 47.45 1.80
C ASN A 391 -26.84 46.13 2.60
N SER A 392 -26.95 46.19 3.93
CA SER A 392 -27.03 45.01 4.79
C SER A 392 -28.43 44.40 4.79
N THR A 393 -28.53 43.08 4.98
CA THR A 393 -29.80 42.34 4.97
C THR A 393 -29.88 41.42 6.20
N ALA A 394 -30.85 41.65 7.08
CA ALA A 394 -31.14 40.83 8.25
C ALA A 394 -32.57 40.25 8.15
N VAL A 395 -32.72 38.93 8.04
CA VAL A 395 -34.03 38.25 7.90
C VAL A 395 -34.15 37.15 8.94
N GLY A 396 -34.98 37.36 9.96
CA GLY A 396 -35.19 36.44 11.07
C GLY A 396 -35.32 37.18 12.41
N ALA A 397 -35.89 36.53 13.42
CA ALA A 397 -35.97 37.12 14.75
C ALA A 397 -34.55 37.25 15.34
N SER A 398 -34.19 38.44 15.82
CA SER A 398 -32.85 38.78 16.31
C SER A 398 -31.69 38.55 15.30
N ALA A 399 -31.97 38.46 13.99
CA ALA A 399 -30.93 38.43 12.96
C ALA A 399 -30.14 39.75 12.97
N ASN A 400 -28.82 39.69 12.84
CA ASN A 400 -27.92 40.82 13.07
C ASN A 400 -26.88 40.97 11.94
N ALA A 401 -27.09 41.92 11.04
CA ALA A 401 -26.21 42.25 9.91
C ALA A 401 -25.67 43.68 10.07
N THR A 402 -24.53 43.84 10.77
CA THR A 402 -24.05 45.16 11.21
C THR A 402 -23.01 45.80 10.29
N ALA A 403 -22.49 45.07 9.31
CA ALA A 403 -21.40 45.52 8.44
C ALA A 403 -21.86 45.71 6.99
N ASN A 404 -21.07 46.46 6.21
CA ASN A 404 -21.38 46.77 4.82
C ASN A 404 -21.50 45.49 3.97
N SER A 405 -22.57 45.40 3.20
CA SER A 405 -22.95 44.25 2.38
C SER A 405 -23.09 42.92 3.15
N ALA A 406 -23.24 42.96 4.48
CA ALA A 406 -23.44 41.78 5.29
C ALA A 406 -24.87 41.24 5.17
N THR A 407 -25.03 39.93 5.12
CA THR A 407 -26.34 39.26 5.01
C THR A 407 -26.49 38.19 6.09
N ALA A 408 -27.47 38.34 6.97
CA ALA A 408 -27.83 37.40 8.02
C ALA A 408 -29.27 36.89 7.81
N ILE A 409 -29.45 35.61 7.51
CA ILE A 409 -30.77 35.00 7.25
C ILE A 409 -30.94 33.80 8.18
N GLY A 410 -31.82 33.93 9.18
CA GLY A 410 -32.10 32.93 10.20
C GLY A 410 -32.32 33.57 11.58
N THR A 411 -33.04 32.89 12.46
CA THR A 411 -33.19 33.33 13.86
C THR A 411 -31.81 33.40 14.52
N SER A 412 -31.49 34.54 15.13
CA SER A 412 -30.19 34.82 15.76
C SER A 412 -28.97 34.61 14.85
N ALA A 413 -29.12 34.71 13.52
CA ALA A 413 -27.99 34.70 12.58
C ALA A 413 -27.16 35.99 12.73
N ILE A 414 -25.82 35.89 12.69
CA ILE A 414 -24.89 36.99 12.95
C ILE A 414 -23.93 37.16 11.76
N ALA A 415 -24.02 38.28 11.05
CA ALA A 415 -23.11 38.69 9.98
C ALA A 415 -22.49 40.06 10.31
N THR A 416 -21.35 40.05 11.01
CA THR A 416 -20.66 41.29 11.47
C THR A 416 -19.42 41.64 10.66
N GLY A 417 -19.03 40.80 9.70
CA GLY A 417 -17.94 41.07 8.77
C GLY A 417 -18.40 41.78 7.49
N VAL A 418 -17.52 42.58 6.89
CA VAL A 418 -17.79 43.17 5.56
C VAL A 418 -17.88 42.05 4.52
N ASN A 419 -18.91 42.12 3.66
CA ASN A 419 -19.30 41.05 2.71
C ASN A 419 -19.64 39.69 3.36
N ALA A 420 -19.86 39.62 4.68
CA ALA A 420 -20.12 38.34 5.35
C ALA A 420 -21.55 37.83 5.08
N LEU A 421 -21.70 36.52 4.93
CA LEU A 421 -22.97 35.85 4.68
C LEU A 421 -23.20 34.73 5.71
N ALA A 422 -24.20 34.90 6.56
CA ALA A 422 -24.67 33.94 7.57
C ALA A 422 -26.08 33.46 7.19
N LEU A 423 -26.24 32.16 6.89
CA LEU A 423 -27.49 31.54 6.46
C LEU A 423 -27.83 30.32 7.33
N GLY A 424 -28.75 30.48 8.27
CA GLY A 424 -29.19 29.43 9.20
C GLY A 424 -29.40 29.95 10.62
N GLU A 425 -30.19 29.22 11.40
CA GLU A 425 -30.42 29.52 12.81
C GLU A 425 -29.10 29.51 13.59
N SER A 426 -28.83 30.56 14.36
CA SER A 426 -27.58 30.78 15.11
C SER A 426 -26.28 30.67 14.29
N SER A 427 -26.34 30.86 12.97
CA SER A 427 -25.15 30.89 12.09
C SER A 427 -24.33 32.17 12.31
N GLN A 428 -23.00 32.10 12.19
CA GLN A 428 -22.08 33.18 12.53
C GLN A 428 -21.01 33.37 11.45
N ALA A 429 -21.00 34.53 10.80
CA ALA A 429 -19.99 34.97 9.85
C ALA A 429 -19.42 36.32 10.33
N THR A 430 -18.36 36.28 11.14
CA THR A 430 -17.97 37.43 11.98
C THR A 430 -16.87 38.31 11.38
N GLN A 431 -16.20 37.86 10.31
CA GLN A 431 -15.02 38.49 9.71
C GLN A 431 -15.20 38.74 8.20
N ARG A 432 -14.26 39.46 7.58
CA ARG A 432 -14.37 39.89 6.18
C ARG A 432 -14.41 38.68 5.24
N ASP A 433 -15.33 38.74 4.27
CA ASP A 433 -15.53 37.71 3.23
C ASP A 433 -15.84 36.31 3.82
N ALA A 434 -16.35 36.23 5.06
CA ALA A 434 -16.70 34.98 5.72
C ALA A 434 -18.08 34.46 5.27
N PHE A 435 -18.18 33.15 5.03
CA PHE A 435 -19.41 32.49 4.58
C PHE A 435 -19.78 31.36 5.56
N ALA A 436 -20.90 31.48 6.25
CA ALA A 436 -21.45 30.47 7.15
C ALA A 436 -22.86 30.06 6.71
N ALA A 437 -23.08 28.79 6.41
CA ALA A 437 -24.37 28.27 5.97
C ALA A 437 -24.71 26.93 6.64
N GLY A 438 -25.77 26.91 7.45
CA GLY A 438 -26.18 25.78 8.29
C GLY A 438 -26.49 26.21 9.72
N ALA A 439 -27.33 25.45 10.43
CA ALA A 439 -27.66 25.74 11.83
C ALA A 439 -26.39 25.67 12.71
N GLY A 440 -26.10 26.75 13.44
CA GLY A 440 -24.88 26.88 14.26
C GLY A 440 -23.55 26.87 13.48
N ALA A 441 -23.55 27.04 12.15
CA ALA A 441 -22.33 27.13 11.36
C ALA A 441 -21.51 28.39 11.73
N CYS A 442 -20.19 28.26 11.88
CA CYS A 442 -19.31 29.32 12.41
C CYS A 442 -18.10 29.55 11.48
N ALA A 443 -18.12 30.66 10.74
CA ALA A 443 -17.00 31.18 9.95
C ALA A 443 -16.40 32.41 10.67
N LEU A 444 -15.29 32.20 11.38
CA LEU A 444 -14.78 33.12 12.42
C LEU A 444 -13.52 33.89 12.02
N ALA A 445 -13.06 33.73 10.77
CA ALA A 445 -11.80 34.30 10.26
C ALA A 445 -11.94 34.84 8.83
N ASN A 446 -10.95 35.60 8.36
CA ASN A 446 -11.01 36.23 7.03
C ASN A 446 -11.04 35.17 5.91
N GLY A 447 -11.98 35.30 4.97
CA GLY A 447 -12.17 34.36 3.87
C GLY A 447 -12.53 32.92 4.31
N SER A 448 -12.99 32.73 5.54
CA SER A 448 -13.35 31.39 6.05
C SER A 448 -14.73 30.95 5.55
N THR A 449 -14.87 29.66 5.25
CA THR A 449 -16.09 29.05 4.71
C THR A 449 -16.54 27.90 5.60
N ALA A 450 -17.74 27.98 6.18
CA ALA A 450 -18.35 26.94 7.00
C ALA A 450 -19.73 26.55 6.43
N LEU A 451 -19.84 25.37 5.81
CA LEU A 451 -21.06 24.86 5.17
C LEU A 451 -21.50 23.55 5.83
N GLY A 452 -22.55 23.58 6.65
CA GLY A 452 -23.11 22.43 7.35
C GLY A 452 -23.53 22.74 8.79
N GLU A 453 -24.41 21.92 9.35
CA GLU A 453 -24.81 22.02 10.76
C GLU A 453 -23.58 21.93 11.68
N LEU A 454 -23.37 22.93 12.54
CA LEU A 454 -22.24 23.03 13.45
C LEU A 454 -20.85 22.90 12.78
N ALA A 455 -20.73 23.26 11.50
CA ALA A 455 -19.44 23.37 10.81
C ALA A 455 -18.65 24.57 11.39
N ILE A 456 -17.34 24.41 11.60
CA ILE A 456 -16.47 25.45 12.20
C ILE A 456 -15.26 25.68 11.30
N ALA A 457 -15.09 26.92 10.83
CA ALA A 457 -13.91 27.40 10.13
C ALA A 457 -13.33 28.59 10.90
N SER A 458 -12.27 28.36 11.69
CA SER A 458 -11.78 29.32 12.69
C SER A 458 -10.44 30.00 12.34
N ALA A 459 -9.92 29.79 11.13
CA ALA A 459 -8.65 30.35 10.68
C ALA A 459 -8.74 30.91 9.25
N ASN A 460 -7.79 31.76 8.88
CA ASN A 460 -7.81 32.46 7.59
C ASN A 460 -7.81 31.47 6.42
N ASN A 461 -8.70 31.71 5.45
CA ASN A 461 -8.96 30.84 4.29
C ASN A 461 -9.37 29.39 4.63
N ALA A 462 -9.72 29.08 5.88
CA ALA A 462 -10.13 27.74 6.28
C ALA A 462 -11.51 27.39 5.71
N SER A 463 -11.67 26.14 5.25
CA SER A 463 -12.89 25.64 4.61
C SER A 463 -13.39 24.37 5.29
N ALA A 464 -14.51 24.46 6.00
CA ALA A 464 -15.19 23.36 6.67
C ALA A 464 -16.54 23.05 5.98
N LEU A 465 -16.64 21.91 5.30
CA LEU A 465 -17.80 21.51 4.50
C LEU A 465 -18.35 20.16 5.01
N GLY A 466 -19.42 20.20 5.81
CA GLY A 466 -20.11 19.03 6.35
C GLY A 466 -20.53 19.21 7.81
N THR A 467 -21.50 18.39 8.27
CA THR A 467 -21.98 18.45 9.65
C THR A 467 -20.84 18.20 10.65
N LYS A 468 -20.59 19.16 11.55
CA LYS A 468 -19.47 19.14 12.52
C LYS A 468 -18.08 19.00 11.88
N ALA A 469 -17.89 19.44 10.62
CA ALA A 469 -16.55 19.62 10.06
C ALA A 469 -15.82 20.76 10.79
N ASN A 470 -14.54 20.58 11.10
CA ASN A 470 -13.72 21.55 11.82
C ASN A 470 -12.41 21.82 11.07
N ALA A 471 -12.24 23.05 10.58
CA ALA A 471 -11.02 23.55 9.96
C ALA A 471 -10.45 24.72 10.79
N SER A 472 -9.48 24.43 11.66
CA SER A 472 -8.87 25.42 12.56
C SER A 472 -7.46 25.85 12.15
N GLY A 473 -6.89 25.27 11.10
CA GLY A 473 -5.59 25.65 10.55
C GLY A 473 -5.70 26.69 9.42
N ILE A 474 -4.65 27.48 9.21
CA ILE A 474 -4.58 28.43 8.08
C ILE A 474 -4.57 27.64 6.76
N ASN A 475 -5.40 28.04 5.80
CA ASN A 475 -5.65 27.32 4.53
C ASN A 475 -6.15 25.86 4.72
N ALA A 476 -6.59 25.46 5.92
CA ALA A 476 -7.01 24.08 6.16
C ALA A 476 -8.36 23.76 5.51
N ILE A 477 -8.50 22.53 5.00
CA ILE A 477 -9.69 22.06 4.30
C ILE A 477 -10.22 20.80 5.00
N ALA A 478 -11.45 20.84 5.48
CA ALA A 478 -12.15 19.75 6.15
C ALA A 478 -13.47 19.45 5.40
N ILE A 479 -13.57 18.32 4.71
CA ILE A 479 -14.71 17.95 3.85
C ILE A 479 -15.31 16.61 4.31
N GLY A 480 -16.49 16.67 4.90
CA GLY A 480 -17.26 15.53 5.37
C GLY A 480 -17.62 15.61 6.85
N THR A 481 -18.59 14.77 7.26
CA THR A 481 -19.12 14.78 8.62
C THR A 481 -18.06 14.42 9.67
N GLN A 482 -17.93 15.26 10.70
CA GLN A 482 -16.94 15.13 11.79
C GLN A 482 -15.47 15.09 11.31
N THR A 483 -15.14 15.74 10.18
CA THR A 483 -13.75 15.93 9.76
C THR A 483 -13.01 16.96 10.62
N VAL A 484 -11.71 16.78 10.76
CA VAL A 484 -10.85 17.65 11.58
C VAL A 484 -9.57 17.98 10.81
N ALA A 485 -9.32 19.26 10.53
CA ALA A 485 -8.10 19.77 9.90
C ALA A 485 -7.53 20.91 10.76
N ASN A 486 -6.60 20.58 11.67
CA ASN A 486 -6.24 21.46 12.78
C ASN A 486 -5.05 22.41 12.50
N SER A 487 -4.25 22.14 11.48
CA SER A 487 -2.96 22.79 11.26
C SER A 487 -2.83 23.42 9.87
N THR A 488 -1.80 24.24 9.68
CA THR A 488 -1.56 24.96 8.43
C THR A 488 -1.41 23.99 7.25
N ASP A 489 -2.12 24.30 6.16
CA ASP A 489 -2.19 23.51 4.91
C ASP A 489 -2.65 22.05 5.10
N ALA A 490 -3.36 21.74 6.20
CA ALA A 490 -3.90 20.40 6.47
C ALA A 490 -5.17 20.12 5.64
N PHE A 491 -5.30 18.90 5.11
CA PHE A 491 -6.46 18.45 4.34
C PHE A 491 -7.07 17.20 4.96
N ALA A 492 -8.36 17.22 5.29
CA ALA A 492 -9.13 16.07 5.79
C ALA A 492 -10.40 15.86 4.97
N GLY A 493 -10.56 14.70 4.33
CA GLY A 493 -11.70 14.35 3.49
C GLY A 493 -12.30 12.98 3.83
N GLY A 494 -13.57 12.90 4.22
CA GLY A 494 -14.29 11.65 4.53
C GLY A 494 -15.16 11.73 5.79
N PHE A 495 -15.72 10.60 6.24
CA PHE A 495 -16.40 10.55 7.55
C PHE A 495 -15.35 10.37 8.66
N LYS A 496 -15.27 11.29 9.63
CA LYS A 496 -14.27 11.26 10.72
C LYS A 496 -12.80 11.22 10.26
N ALA A 497 -12.46 11.80 9.10
CA ALA A 497 -11.05 11.96 8.69
C ALA A 497 -10.37 13.04 9.55
N SER A 498 -9.11 12.82 9.92
CA SER A 498 -8.37 13.67 10.86
C SER A 498 -6.96 13.99 10.37
N ALA A 499 -6.69 15.27 10.09
CA ALA A 499 -5.39 15.82 9.71
C ALA A 499 -4.93 16.81 10.81
N LEU A 500 -4.04 16.35 11.68
CA LEU A 500 -3.73 17.05 12.95
C LEU A 500 -2.44 17.89 12.91
N ALA A 501 -1.61 17.72 11.88
CA ALA A 501 -0.29 18.33 11.78
C ALA A 501 -0.10 19.11 10.47
N LYS A 502 0.96 19.92 10.40
CA LYS A 502 1.26 20.78 9.25
C LYS A 502 1.38 19.95 7.97
N SER A 503 0.70 20.41 6.91
CA SER A 503 0.71 19.78 5.58
C SER A 503 0.31 18.29 5.58
N ALA A 504 -0.40 17.83 6.61
CA ALA A 504 -0.90 16.46 6.70
C ALA A 504 -2.17 16.27 5.87
N MET A 505 -2.32 15.11 5.23
CA MET A 505 -3.44 14.80 4.35
C MET A 505 -4.12 13.48 4.76
N ALA A 506 -5.37 13.55 5.18
CA ALA A 506 -6.21 12.41 5.55
C ALA A 506 -7.37 12.27 4.55
N LEU A 507 -7.44 11.14 3.84
CA LEU A 507 -8.39 10.87 2.77
C LEU A 507 -9.06 9.51 2.97
N GLY A 508 -10.34 9.49 3.34
CA GLY A 508 -11.11 8.28 3.60
C GLY A 508 -11.72 8.27 5.00
N SER A 509 -12.71 7.39 5.22
CA SER A 509 -13.42 7.33 6.50
C SER A 509 -12.51 6.84 7.63
N SER A 510 -12.49 7.59 8.74
CA SER A 510 -11.64 7.35 9.92
C SER A 510 -10.13 7.29 9.62
N SER A 511 -9.67 7.94 8.54
CA SER A 511 -8.24 8.13 8.26
C SER A 511 -7.61 9.13 9.24
N ASN A 512 -6.36 8.90 9.64
CA ASN A 512 -5.64 9.70 10.63
C ASN A 512 -4.23 10.03 10.13
N ALA A 513 -4.00 11.30 9.76
CA ALA A 513 -2.70 11.86 9.41
C ALA A 513 -2.27 12.81 10.53
N SER A 514 -1.45 12.30 11.46
CA SER A 514 -1.19 12.93 12.77
C SER A 514 0.21 13.52 12.94
N ALA A 515 1.07 13.40 11.93
CA ALA A 515 2.42 13.96 11.92
C ALA A 515 2.67 14.86 10.70
N ALA A 516 3.70 15.71 10.76
CA ALA A 516 4.02 16.64 9.68
C ALA A 516 4.32 15.91 8.36
N ASP A 517 3.83 16.48 7.25
CA ASP A 517 3.99 15.94 5.89
C ASP A 517 3.50 14.49 5.71
N SER A 518 2.58 14.03 6.55
CA SER A 518 2.05 12.65 6.51
C SER A 518 0.81 12.52 5.63
N PHE A 519 0.68 11.39 4.92
CA PHE A 519 -0.47 11.07 4.07
C PHE A 519 -1.13 9.76 4.52
N ALA A 520 -2.42 9.81 4.85
CA ALA A 520 -3.24 8.66 5.21
C ALA A 520 -4.43 8.53 4.25
N GLY A 521 -4.33 7.65 3.26
CA GLY A 521 -5.37 7.40 2.25
C GLY A 521 -6.02 6.03 2.40
N GLY A 522 -7.29 5.96 2.77
CA GLY A 522 -8.07 4.73 2.90
C GLY A 522 -8.98 4.71 4.13
N PHE A 523 -9.81 3.66 4.24
CA PHE A 523 -10.60 3.42 5.46
C PHE A 523 -9.67 3.01 6.61
N GLN A 524 -9.70 3.75 7.73
CA GLN A 524 -8.85 3.51 8.90
C GLN A 524 -7.33 3.53 8.62
N ALA A 525 -6.87 4.23 7.57
CA ALA A 525 -5.44 4.44 7.32
C ALA A 525 -4.84 5.36 8.41
N ASN A 526 -3.68 4.98 8.97
CA ASN A 526 -3.03 5.70 10.07
C ASN A 526 -1.57 6.06 9.73
N ALA A 527 -1.34 7.33 9.38
CA ALA A 527 -0.02 7.91 9.20
C ALA A 527 0.33 8.77 10.43
N SER A 528 1.20 8.26 11.29
CA SER A 528 1.63 8.90 12.55
C SER A 528 3.13 9.17 12.62
N GLY A 529 3.88 8.80 11.57
CA GLY A 529 5.28 9.19 11.40
C GLY A 529 5.46 10.47 10.58
N ALA A 530 6.48 11.27 10.90
CA ALA A 530 6.83 12.45 10.09
C ALA A 530 7.27 12.04 8.67
N SER A 531 6.68 12.67 7.65
CA SER A 531 6.85 12.31 6.23
C SER A 531 6.51 10.84 5.92
N SER A 532 5.48 10.28 6.58
CA SER A 532 5.02 8.89 6.38
C SER A 532 3.84 8.78 5.40
N LEU A 533 3.71 7.62 4.77
CA LEU A 533 2.65 7.29 3.82
C LEU A 533 1.92 6.02 4.25
N ALA A 534 0.62 6.09 4.48
CA ALA A 534 -0.27 4.94 4.68
C ALA A 534 -1.36 4.94 3.60
N LEU A 535 -1.37 3.95 2.71
CA LEU A 535 -2.28 3.87 1.56
C LEU A 535 -3.00 2.51 1.49
N GLY A 536 -4.27 2.49 1.89
CA GLY A 536 -5.15 1.33 1.86
C GLY A 536 -5.93 1.13 3.15
N VAL A 537 -6.77 0.10 3.19
CA VAL A 537 -7.66 -0.18 4.32
C VAL A 537 -6.86 -0.71 5.52
N ASN A 538 -7.05 -0.10 6.70
CA ASN A 538 -6.35 -0.44 7.96
C ASN A 538 -4.81 -0.41 7.85
N THR A 539 -4.26 0.43 6.98
CA THR A 539 -2.80 0.61 6.86
C THR A 539 -2.22 1.41 8.03
N SER A 540 -0.98 1.12 8.40
CA SER A 540 -0.30 1.80 9.52
C SER A 540 1.15 2.16 9.17
N ALA A 541 1.49 3.45 9.21
CA ALA A 541 2.83 3.97 9.01
C ALA A 541 3.19 4.89 10.19
N THR A 542 3.90 4.37 11.19
CA THR A 542 3.97 4.99 12.53
C THR A 542 5.29 5.68 12.89
N LYS A 543 6.31 5.57 12.03
CA LYS A 543 7.64 6.16 12.24
C LYS A 543 8.06 7.05 11.07
N SER A 544 9.08 7.87 11.30
CA SER A 544 9.53 8.83 10.28
C SER A 544 9.96 8.12 9.00
N ARG A 545 9.49 8.64 7.85
CA ARG A 545 9.69 8.08 6.51
C ARG A 545 9.27 6.61 6.37
N ALA A 546 8.25 6.17 7.13
CA ALA A 546 7.64 4.86 6.95
C ALA A 546 6.63 4.87 5.79
N TYR A 547 6.62 3.82 4.98
CA TYR A 547 5.73 3.68 3.81
C TYR A 547 4.96 2.36 3.90
N ALA A 548 3.65 2.41 4.07
CA ALA A 548 2.77 1.24 4.12
C ALA A 548 1.69 1.33 3.03
N ALA A 549 1.57 0.31 2.18
CA ALA A 549 0.53 0.25 1.15
C ALA A 549 -0.06 -1.16 0.99
N GLY A 550 -1.40 -1.28 1.04
CA GLY A 550 -2.11 -2.56 0.94
C GLY A 550 -3.30 -2.67 1.89
N PHE A 551 -3.90 -3.86 2.03
CA PHE A 551 -4.85 -4.15 3.11
C PHE A 551 -4.06 -4.51 4.37
N LYS A 552 -4.24 -3.79 5.49
CA LYS A 552 -3.51 -4.00 6.76
C LYS A 552 -1.97 -3.99 6.66
N ALA A 553 -1.38 -3.32 5.68
CA ALA A 553 0.07 -3.16 5.62
C ALA A 553 0.59 -2.33 6.81
N SER A 554 1.72 -2.73 7.40
CA SER A 554 2.25 -2.19 8.66
C SER A 554 3.74 -1.86 8.56
N ALA A 555 4.07 -0.57 8.46
CA ALA A 555 5.43 -0.05 8.50
C ALA A 555 5.67 0.68 9.84
N THR A 556 6.30 -0.03 10.79
CA THR A 556 6.48 0.43 12.18
C THR A 556 7.94 0.69 12.57
N GLY A 557 8.88 0.46 11.65
CA GLY A 557 10.27 0.89 11.75
C GLY A 557 10.54 2.26 11.09
N ILE A 558 11.62 2.93 11.51
CA ILE A 558 12.09 4.17 10.86
C ILE A 558 12.60 3.82 9.45
N GLN A 559 12.20 4.59 8.43
CA GLN A 559 12.52 4.31 7.01
C GLN A 559 12.04 2.94 6.50
N ALA A 560 11.13 2.28 7.22
CA ALA A 560 10.60 0.98 6.82
C ALA A 560 9.58 1.08 5.67
N MET A 561 9.54 0.07 4.81
CA MET A 561 8.58 -0.01 3.70
C MET A 561 7.84 -1.36 3.73
N ALA A 562 6.51 -1.34 3.70
CA ALA A 562 5.63 -2.50 3.70
C ALA A 562 4.61 -2.41 2.56
N LEU A 563 4.75 -3.24 1.52
CA LEU A 563 3.95 -3.23 0.30
C LEU A 563 3.25 -4.58 0.08
N GLY A 564 1.93 -4.63 0.29
CA GLY A 564 1.13 -5.85 0.12
C GLY A 564 0.07 -6.03 1.20
N ALA A 565 -0.81 -7.01 1.01
CA ALA A 565 -1.80 -7.36 2.02
C ALA A 565 -1.12 -8.01 3.24
N GLU A 566 -1.33 -7.45 4.42
CA GLU A 566 -0.75 -7.90 5.70
C GLU A 566 0.80 -7.97 5.68
N ALA A 567 1.44 -7.16 4.83
CA ALA A 567 2.89 -6.97 4.81
C ALA A 567 3.36 -6.22 6.07
N SER A 568 4.42 -6.70 6.70
CA SER A 568 5.00 -6.17 7.94
C SER A 568 6.46 -5.79 7.76
N ALA A 569 6.81 -4.55 8.09
CA ALA A 569 8.19 -4.05 8.17
C ALA A 569 8.36 -3.29 9.49
N SER A 570 9.03 -3.91 10.48
CA SER A 570 8.95 -3.48 11.88
C SER A 570 10.21 -2.82 12.45
N ASN A 571 11.36 -2.99 11.81
CA ASN A 571 12.64 -2.46 12.26
C ASN A 571 13.26 -1.42 11.31
N HIS A 572 14.37 -0.80 11.73
CA HIS A 572 15.01 0.29 10.98
C HIS A 572 15.40 -0.15 9.56
N SER A 573 15.02 0.65 8.57
CA SER A 573 15.27 0.40 7.14
C SER A 573 14.84 -0.99 6.64
N ALA A 574 13.86 -1.62 7.30
CA ALA A 574 13.32 -2.92 6.89
C ALA A 574 12.40 -2.77 5.66
N TYR A 575 12.53 -3.70 4.70
CA TYR A 575 11.77 -3.68 3.44
C TYR A 575 10.97 -4.97 3.28
N SER A 576 9.64 -4.88 3.21
CA SER A 576 8.74 -6.00 3.03
C SER A 576 7.83 -5.75 1.81
N ALA A 577 7.85 -6.64 0.83
CA ALA A 577 6.99 -6.56 -0.34
C ALA A 577 6.43 -7.93 -0.74
N GLY A 578 5.12 -8.11 -0.56
CA GLY A 578 4.42 -9.38 -0.77
C GLY A 578 3.26 -9.55 0.22
N SER A 579 2.30 -10.43 -0.10
CA SER A 579 1.22 -10.75 0.85
C SER A 579 1.80 -11.51 2.04
N LEU A 580 1.49 -11.10 3.28
CA LEU A 580 2.02 -11.70 4.52
C LEU A 580 3.56 -11.73 4.61
N ALA A 581 4.26 -10.89 3.83
CA ALA A 581 5.72 -10.77 3.91
C ALA A 581 6.14 -10.08 5.22
N ASN A 582 7.18 -10.57 5.88
CA ASN A 582 7.62 -10.09 7.19
C ASN A 582 9.12 -9.79 7.21
N ALA A 583 9.47 -8.51 7.26
CA ALA A 583 10.81 -8.02 7.53
C ALA A 583 10.87 -7.51 8.98
N SER A 584 11.46 -8.31 9.87
CA SER A 584 11.53 -8.03 11.30
C SER A 584 12.95 -7.81 11.85
N GLY A 585 13.99 -8.07 11.06
CA GLY A 585 15.35 -7.60 11.37
C GLY A 585 15.59 -6.13 10.98
N SER A 586 16.65 -5.51 11.53
CA SER A 586 17.15 -4.23 11.00
C SER A 586 17.78 -4.46 9.62
N ASN A 587 17.56 -3.53 8.69
CA ASN A 587 18.05 -3.60 7.31
C ASN A 587 17.60 -4.85 6.52
N ALA A 588 16.66 -5.62 7.07
CA ALA A 588 16.19 -6.87 6.50
C ALA A 588 15.25 -6.66 5.30
N MET A 589 15.28 -7.57 4.34
CA MET A 589 14.51 -7.50 3.10
C MET A 589 13.72 -8.79 2.87
N ALA A 590 12.39 -8.71 2.86
CA ALA A 590 11.47 -9.82 2.59
C ALA A 590 10.67 -9.55 1.31
N LEU A 591 10.91 -10.34 0.26
CA LEU A 591 10.29 -10.19 -1.06
C LEU A 591 9.53 -11.46 -1.47
N GLY A 592 8.23 -11.33 -1.75
CA GLY A 592 7.34 -12.42 -2.13
C GLY A 592 6.37 -12.83 -1.02
N THR A 593 5.32 -13.55 -1.40
CA THR A 593 4.26 -13.97 -0.47
C THR A 593 4.83 -14.85 0.64
N GLN A 594 4.58 -14.45 1.90
CA GLN A 594 5.03 -15.13 3.11
C GLN A 594 6.55 -15.32 3.24
N ALA A 595 7.34 -14.46 2.58
CA ALA A 595 8.78 -14.36 2.82
C ALA A 595 9.06 -13.81 4.24
N ASN A 596 10.04 -14.38 4.94
CA ASN A 596 10.39 -14.03 6.32
C ASN A 596 11.89 -13.71 6.44
N ALA A 597 12.21 -12.44 6.71
CA ALA A 597 13.56 -11.96 6.98
C ALA A 597 13.62 -11.42 8.43
N ASN A 598 14.06 -12.28 9.36
CA ASN A 598 13.84 -12.07 10.80
C ASN A 598 15.07 -11.60 11.58
N ALA A 599 16.25 -11.58 10.95
CA ALA A 599 17.54 -11.29 11.58
C ALA A 599 18.23 -10.08 10.94
N GLU A 600 19.28 -9.55 11.56
CA GLU A 600 19.94 -8.33 11.08
C GLU A 600 20.55 -8.53 9.69
N SER A 601 20.32 -7.56 8.79
CA SER A 601 20.79 -7.59 7.39
C SER A 601 20.44 -8.90 6.65
N SER A 602 19.31 -9.53 7.00
CA SER A 602 18.85 -10.78 6.37
C SER A 602 18.00 -10.53 5.12
N TYR A 603 18.16 -11.37 4.10
CA TYR A 603 17.51 -11.25 2.79
C TYR A 603 16.72 -12.51 2.46
N ALA A 604 15.39 -12.43 2.43
CA ALA A 604 14.49 -13.53 2.04
C ALA A 604 13.72 -13.15 0.77
N ALA A 605 13.95 -13.85 -0.35
CA ALA A 605 13.29 -13.59 -1.62
C ALA A 605 12.70 -14.87 -2.22
N GLY A 606 11.37 -14.96 -2.28
CA GLY A 606 10.63 -16.12 -2.78
C GLY A 606 9.46 -16.51 -1.89
N HIS A 607 8.51 -17.28 -2.45
CA HIS A 607 7.34 -17.77 -1.74
C HIS A 607 7.74 -18.70 -0.58
N TYR A 608 7.33 -18.39 0.66
CA TYR A 608 7.78 -19.08 1.88
C TYR A 608 9.32 -19.10 2.12
N SER A 609 10.08 -18.20 1.48
CA SER A 609 11.52 -18.05 1.78
C SER A 609 11.75 -17.59 3.23
N ARG A 610 12.82 -18.07 3.86
CA ARG A 610 13.12 -17.79 5.28
C ARG A 610 14.62 -17.54 5.51
N ALA A 611 14.97 -16.31 5.84
CA ALA A 611 16.28 -15.92 6.36
C ALA A 611 16.16 -15.61 7.86
N SER A 612 16.90 -16.34 8.71
CA SER A 612 16.75 -16.31 10.17
C SER A 612 18.04 -16.17 10.97
N GLY A 613 19.20 -16.16 10.32
CA GLY A 613 20.47 -15.75 10.94
C GLY A 613 20.92 -14.37 10.45
N ASP A 614 21.83 -13.75 11.18
CA ASP A 614 22.37 -12.43 10.78
C ASP A 614 23.17 -12.55 9.49
N ASN A 615 23.08 -11.53 8.63
CA ASN A 615 23.63 -11.49 7.25
C ASN A 615 23.12 -12.61 6.31
N SER A 616 22.17 -13.45 6.74
CA SER A 616 21.77 -14.64 5.98
C SER A 616 20.92 -14.31 4.74
N THR A 617 21.09 -15.11 3.69
CA THR A 617 20.39 -14.93 2.41
C THR A 617 19.64 -16.20 2.02
N ALA A 618 18.32 -16.10 1.83
CA ALA A 618 17.45 -17.19 1.39
C ALA A 618 16.71 -16.77 0.11
N MET A 619 17.14 -17.29 -1.05
CA MET A 619 16.56 -16.94 -2.36
C MET A 619 15.98 -18.19 -3.05
N GLY A 620 14.67 -18.19 -3.26
CA GLY A 620 13.92 -19.31 -3.85
C GLY A 620 12.68 -19.67 -3.05
N THR A 621 11.75 -20.37 -3.68
CA THR A 621 10.54 -20.87 -3.01
C THR A 621 10.94 -21.92 -1.96
N HIS A 622 10.52 -21.73 -0.71
CA HIS A 622 10.92 -22.51 0.47
C HIS A 622 12.44 -22.53 0.78
N ALA A 623 13.25 -21.64 0.19
CA ALA A 623 14.66 -21.52 0.56
C ALA A 623 14.81 -21.12 2.04
N LYS A 624 15.76 -21.71 2.76
CA LYS A 624 15.91 -21.57 4.21
C LYS A 624 17.37 -21.38 4.62
N ALA A 625 17.71 -20.16 5.05
CA ALA A 625 18.99 -19.83 5.66
C ALA A 625 18.78 -19.61 7.17
N SER A 626 19.23 -20.55 8.00
CA SER A 626 18.81 -20.63 9.42
C SER A 626 19.80 -20.05 10.42
N ALA A 627 21.05 -19.86 10.02
CA ALA A 627 22.17 -19.48 10.89
C ALA A 627 22.94 -18.29 10.31
N ASN A 628 23.87 -17.72 11.09
CA ASN A 628 24.59 -16.52 10.72
C ASN A 628 25.50 -16.76 9.51
N ASP A 629 25.55 -15.78 8.62
CA ASP A 629 26.34 -15.79 7.38
C ASP A 629 26.04 -17.01 6.48
N ALA A 630 24.83 -17.58 6.59
CA ALA A 630 24.37 -18.71 5.79
C ALA A 630 23.66 -18.24 4.51
N TYR A 631 23.91 -18.92 3.39
CA TYR A 631 23.32 -18.61 2.08
C TYR A 631 22.63 -19.85 1.50
N ALA A 632 21.32 -19.77 1.27
CA ALA A 632 20.49 -20.80 0.67
C ALA A 632 19.85 -20.26 -0.62
N ILE A 633 20.28 -20.74 -1.79
CA ILE A 633 19.85 -20.24 -3.09
C ILE A 633 19.34 -21.41 -3.95
N GLY A 634 18.02 -21.53 -4.08
CA GLY A 634 17.34 -22.59 -4.81
C GLY A 634 15.94 -22.90 -4.28
N PHE A 635 15.17 -23.70 -5.02
CA PHE A 635 13.92 -24.27 -4.52
C PHE A 635 14.24 -25.24 -3.37
N PHE A 636 13.66 -25.06 -2.19
CA PHE A 636 13.93 -25.88 -0.98
C PHE A 636 15.40 -25.96 -0.51
N ALA A 637 16.31 -25.10 -1.00
CA ALA A 637 17.69 -25.05 -0.51
C ALA A 637 17.75 -24.78 1.01
N ASN A 638 18.56 -25.52 1.75
CA ASN A 638 18.69 -25.44 3.20
C ASN A 638 20.15 -25.22 3.63
N ALA A 639 20.46 -24.00 4.08
CA ALA A 639 21.71 -23.67 4.76
C ALA A 639 21.41 -23.49 6.26
N SER A 640 21.83 -24.47 7.07
CA SER A 640 21.35 -24.58 8.46
C SER A 640 22.41 -24.35 9.54
N ALA A 641 23.68 -24.25 9.17
CA ALA A 641 24.80 -23.96 10.07
C ALA A 641 25.53 -22.65 9.70
N VAL A 642 26.41 -22.19 10.58
CA VAL A 642 27.16 -20.93 10.42
C VAL A 642 28.11 -21.02 9.21
N ASN A 643 28.17 -19.97 8.41
CA ASN A 643 28.92 -19.91 7.14
C ASN A 643 28.53 -21.00 6.11
N ALA A 644 27.36 -21.63 6.24
CA ALA A 644 26.94 -22.70 5.34
C ALA A 644 26.42 -22.14 4.00
N LEU A 645 26.80 -22.79 2.90
CA LEU A 645 26.48 -22.37 1.54
C LEU A 645 25.75 -23.49 0.80
N ALA A 646 24.45 -23.34 0.57
CA ALA A 646 23.61 -24.27 -0.19
C ALA A 646 23.13 -23.60 -1.49
N PHE A 647 23.60 -24.08 -2.65
CA PHE A 647 23.29 -23.51 -3.97
C PHE A 647 22.78 -24.60 -4.93
N GLY A 648 21.49 -24.56 -5.23
CA GLY A 648 20.79 -25.53 -6.08
C GLY A 648 19.43 -25.93 -5.48
N PRO A 649 18.53 -26.56 -6.27
CA PRO A 649 17.31 -27.14 -5.73
C PRO A 649 17.64 -28.21 -4.69
N GLU A 650 16.96 -28.20 -3.54
CA GLU A 650 17.08 -29.20 -2.47
C GLU A 650 18.50 -29.39 -1.88
N ALA A 651 19.44 -28.51 -2.25
CA ALA A 651 20.81 -28.49 -1.71
C ALA A 651 20.80 -28.29 -0.19
N ASN A 652 21.56 -29.10 0.54
CA ASN A 652 21.55 -29.15 2.00
C ASN A 652 22.97 -28.99 2.58
N ALA A 653 23.25 -27.80 3.12
CA ALA A 653 24.48 -27.49 3.86
C ALA A 653 24.14 -27.38 5.36
N SER A 654 24.53 -28.41 6.13
CA SER A 654 24.21 -28.51 7.57
C SER A 654 25.43 -28.57 8.50
N GLY A 655 26.64 -28.62 7.95
CA GLY A 655 27.90 -28.47 8.69
C GLY A 655 28.40 -27.02 8.77
N ILE A 656 29.21 -26.72 9.79
CA ILE A 656 29.83 -25.39 9.93
C ILE A 656 30.85 -25.18 8.81
N ASN A 657 30.82 -24.01 8.14
CA ASN A 657 31.60 -23.72 6.93
C ASN A 657 31.38 -24.72 5.77
N SER A 658 30.27 -25.48 5.75
CA SER A 658 30.04 -26.47 4.70
C SER A 658 29.48 -25.84 3.41
N MET A 659 29.76 -26.47 2.28
CA MET A 659 29.33 -25.99 0.96
C MET A 659 28.69 -27.14 0.16
N ALA A 660 27.47 -26.93 -0.30
CA ALA A 660 26.70 -27.84 -1.14
C ALA A 660 26.29 -27.13 -2.45
N LEU A 661 26.83 -27.55 -3.59
CA LEU A 661 26.64 -26.94 -4.91
C LEU A 661 26.05 -27.96 -5.91
N GLY A 662 24.76 -27.88 -6.19
CA GLY A 662 24.06 -28.77 -7.12
C GLY A 662 22.64 -29.09 -6.66
N SER A 663 21.85 -29.75 -7.52
CA SER A 663 20.58 -30.33 -7.06
C SER A 663 20.89 -31.44 -6.07
N ASP A 664 20.21 -31.45 -4.91
CA ASP A 664 20.29 -32.52 -3.92
C ASP A 664 21.70 -32.74 -3.31
N ALA A 665 22.63 -31.82 -3.57
CA ALA A 665 23.97 -31.83 -3.00
C ALA A 665 23.90 -31.69 -1.48
N THR A 666 24.63 -32.53 -0.74
CA THR A 666 24.53 -32.66 0.72
C THR A 666 25.90 -32.56 1.37
N ALA A 667 26.11 -31.55 2.22
CA ALA A 667 27.34 -31.31 2.98
C ALA A 667 27.02 -31.18 4.48
N ASN A 668 27.13 -32.29 5.22
CA ASN A 668 26.58 -32.42 6.57
C ASN A 668 27.56 -32.18 7.72
N ALA A 669 28.87 -32.26 7.47
CA ALA A 669 29.89 -32.07 8.50
C ALA A 669 30.71 -30.79 8.32
N SER A 670 31.48 -30.44 9.35
CA SER A 670 32.27 -29.20 9.37
C SER A 670 33.32 -29.20 8.26
N ASN A 671 33.42 -28.08 7.54
CA ASN A 671 34.26 -27.87 6.36
C ASN A 671 33.99 -28.86 5.20
N ALA A 672 32.87 -29.59 5.20
CA ALA A 672 32.53 -30.52 4.11
C ALA A 672 32.17 -29.77 2.82
N PHE A 673 32.64 -30.28 1.67
CA PHE A 673 32.42 -29.70 0.35
C PHE A 673 31.78 -30.74 -0.58
N ALA A 674 30.53 -30.52 -0.99
CA ALA A 674 29.81 -31.34 -1.96
C ALA A 674 29.49 -30.51 -3.21
N ALA A 675 29.96 -30.92 -4.38
CA ALA A 675 29.72 -30.22 -5.65
C ALA A 675 29.36 -31.18 -6.78
N GLY A 676 28.10 -31.14 -7.23
CA GLY A 676 27.51 -32.04 -8.21
C GLY A 676 26.08 -32.45 -7.82
N VAL A 677 25.29 -32.88 -8.80
CA VAL A 677 23.94 -33.41 -8.54
C VAL A 677 24.06 -34.71 -7.72
N ASP A 678 23.24 -34.87 -6.68
CA ASP A 678 23.32 -36.01 -5.74
C ASP A 678 24.71 -36.20 -5.07
N SER A 679 25.57 -35.15 -5.02
CA SER A 679 26.89 -35.26 -4.36
C SER A 679 26.76 -35.22 -2.84
N ILE A 680 27.52 -36.05 -2.12
CA ILE A 680 27.33 -36.26 -0.68
C ILE A 680 28.68 -36.26 0.05
N ALA A 681 28.89 -35.28 0.95
CA ALA A 681 30.03 -35.20 1.86
C ALA A 681 29.53 -35.26 3.33
N GLN A 682 29.83 -36.36 4.03
CA GLN A 682 29.35 -36.63 5.40
C GLN A 682 30.41 -36.48 6.48
N GLY A 683 31.70 -36.64 6.15
CA GLY A 683 32.81 -36.55 7.10
C GLY A 683 33.36 -35.14 7.27
N ALA A 684 34.04 -34.87 8.39
CA ALA A 684 34.69 -33.60 8.63
C ALA A 684 35.83 -33.38 7.62
N ASN A 685 35.85 -32.20 7.00
CA ASN A 685 36.76 -31.86 5.89
C ASN A 685 36.63 -32.78 4.65
N ALA A 686 35.56 -33.58 4.53
CA ALA A 686 35.34 -34.45 3.38
C ALA A 686 34.99 -33.65 2.11
N MET A 687 35.41 -34.13 0.95
CA MET A 687 35.24 -33.47 -0.34
C MET A 687 34.65 -34.44 -1.37
N ALA A 688 33.44 -34.17 -1.85
CA ALA A 688 32.74 -34.93 -2.88
C ALA A 688 32.50 -34.04 -4.11
N ILE A 689 33.16 -34.33 -5.24
CA ILE A 689 33.07 -33.55 -6.49
C ILE A 689 32.70 -34.46 -7.65
N GLY A 690 31.52 -34.22 -8.23
CA GLY A 690 30.94 -34.99 -9.33
C GLY A 690 29.53 -35.49 -9.01
N THR A 691 28.74 -35.77 -10.04
CA THR A 691 27.39 -36.34 -9.87
C THR A 691 27.47 -37.67 -9.12
N LYS A 692 26.71 -37.82 -8.03
CA LYS A 692 26.73 -39.01 -7.15
C LYS A 692 28.09 -39.35 -6.52
N SER A 693 29.01 -38.38 -6.45
CA SER A 693 30.23 -38.55 -5.64
C SER A 693 29.88 -38.66 -4.16
N HIS A 694 30.52 -39.57 -3.43
CA HIS A 694 30.19 -39.89 -2.04
C HIS A 694 31.45 -40.00 -1.18
N ALA A 695 31.67 -39.02 -0.31
CA ALA A 695 32.74 -39.00 0.67
C ALA A 695 32.14 -39.15 2.09
N VAL A 696 32.38 -40.27 2.76
CA VAL A 696 31.67 -40.65 4.00
C VAL A 696 32.41 -40.22 5.25
N ASP A 697 33.67 -40.63 5.40
CA ASP A 697 34.45 -40.50 6.62
C ASP A 697 35.34 -39.24 6.62
N ASP A 698 35.98 -38.95 7.76
CA ASP A 698 36.79 -37.75 7.95
C ASP A 698 37.98 -37.71 6.98
N GLY A 699 38.19 -36.54 6.35
CA GLY A 699 39.25 -36.33 5.36
C GLY A 699 39.08 -37.08 4.03
N ALA A 700 37.97 -37.79 3.80
CA ALA A 700 37.72 -38.54 2.56
C ALA A 700 37.53 -37.61 1.34
N ILE A 701 38.13 -37.96 0.21
CA ILE A 701 38.07 -37.21 -1.06
C ILE A 701 37.53 -38.12 -2.16
N ALA A 702 36.32 -37.85 -2.65
CA ALA A 702 35.70 -38.48 -3.80
C ALA A 702 35.63 -37.48 -4.98
N PHE A 703 36.31 -37.76 -6.08
CA PHE A 703 36.38 -36.91 -7.26
C PHE A 703 36.08 -37.70 -8.54
N GLY A 704 34.88 -37.50 -9.09
CA GLY A 704 34.38 -38.20 -10.27
C GLY A 704 32.92 -38.60 -10.13
N VAL A 705 32.27 -38.89 -11.26
CA VAL A 705 30.87 -39.38 -11.27
C VAL A 705 30.81 -40.75 -10.61
N ASP A 706 29.94 -40.93 -9.63
CA ASP A 706 29.76 -42.18 -8.87
C ASP A 706 31.03 -42.64 -8.11
N SER A 707 31.95 -41.71 -7.80
CA SER A 707 33.15 -41.99 -7.01
C SER A 707 32.83 -42.15 -5.52
N GLN A 708 33.42 -43.15 -4.87
CA GLN A 708 33.16 -43.50 -3.47
C GLN A 708 34.45 -43.49 -2.65
N ALA A 709 34.50 -42.65 -1.62
CA ALA A 709 35.58 -42.55 -0.64
C ALA A 709 34.97 -42.80 0.75
N LEU A 710 35.02 -44.06 1.20
CA LEU A 710 34.21 -44.56 2.32
C LEU A 710 34.99 -44.64 3.64
N GLY A 711 36.32 -44.76 3.60
CA GLY A 711 37.18 -44.81 4.78
C GLY A 711 37.84 -43.47 5.12
N ASN A 712 38.44 -43.38 6.31
CA ASN A 712 39.11 -42.16 6.80
C ASN A 712 40.36 -41.84 5.96
N ASN A 713 40.60 -40.55 5.70
CA ASN A 713 41.70 -40.03 4.87
C ASN A 713 41.79 -40.65 3.44
N THR A 714 40.70 -41.22 2.92
CA THR A 714 40.73 -41.90 1.61
C THR A 714 40.73 -40.95 0.43
N ALA A 715 41.24 -41.43 -0.71
CA ALA A 715 41.28 -40.70 -1.97
C ALA A 715 40.74 -41.57 -3.12
N SER A 716 39.57 -41.22 -3.65
CA SER A 716 38.92 -41.91 -4.77
C SER A 716 38.75 -40.96 -5.95
N PHE A 717 39.60 -41.11 -6.97
CA PHE A 717 39.67 -40.25 -8.16
C PHE A 717 39.33 -41.04 -9.43
N GLY A 718 38.22 -40.72 -10.08
CA GLY A 718 37.76 -41.37 -11.31
C GLY A 718 36.27 -41.72 -11.27
N SER A 719 35.67 -42.01 -12.43
CA SER A 719 34.27 -42.43 -12.45
C SER A 719 34.12 -43.86 -11.92
N ASN A 720 33.17 -44.09 -11.01
CA ASN A 720 32.94 -45.37 -10.35
C ASN A 720 34.20 -45.96 -9.68
N SER A 721 35.10 -45.11 -9.17
CA SER A 721 36.23 -45.54 -8.31
C SER A 721 35.77 -45.73 -6.87
N THR A 722 36.37 -46.68 -6.15
CA THR A 722 36.03 -47.01 -4.75
C THR A 722 37.28 -47.11 -3.89
N ALA A 723 37.39 -46.29 -2.84
CA ALA A 723 38.39 -46.42 -1.77
C ALA A 723 37.65 -46.65 -0.44
N ASN A 724 37.75 -47.87 0.10
CA ASN A 724 36.91 -48.34 1.21
C ASN A 724 37.65 -48.46 2.56
N GLY A 725 38.90 -48.90 2.56
CA GLY A 725 39.70 -48.97 3.79
C GLY A 725 40.31 -47.62 4.16
N ASN A 726 40.68 -47.44 5.43
CA ASN A 726 41.36 -46.21 5.88
C ASN A 726 42.69 -46.00 5.13
N ASP A 727 43.00 -44.74 4.84
CA ASP A 727 44.20 -44.28 4.14
C ASP A 727 44.40 -44.91 2.74
N ALA A 728 43.33 -45.50 2.16
CA ALA A 728 43.34 -46.13 0.84
C ALA A 728 43.22 -45.11 -0.31
N ILE A 729 43.84 -45.44 -1.45
CA ILE A 729 43.90 -44.60 -2.64
C ILE A 729 43.42 -45.39 -3.87
N ALA A 730 42.31 -44.97 -4.47
CA ALA A 730 41.82 -45.46 -5.75
C ALA A 730 41.90 -44.36 -6.82
N PHE A 731 42.63 -44.59 -7.91
CA PHE A 731 42.85 -43.61 -8.97
C PHE A 731 42.64 -44.24 -10.35
N GLY A 732 41.49 -44.00 -10.97
CA GLY A 732 41.11 -44.50 -12.29
C GLY A 732 39.65 -44.96 -12.36
N HIS A 733 39.10 -45.05 -13.58
CA HIS A 733 37.75 -45.58 -13.78
C HIS A 733 37.65 -47.03 -13.29
N ASN A 734 36.69 -47.34 -12.41
CA ASN A 734 36.55 -48.64 -11.73
C ASN A 734 37.79 -49.08 -10.91
N ALA A 735 38.66 -48.17 -10.47
CA ALA A 735 39.73 -48.52 -9.54
C ALA A 735 39.15 -48.84 -8.15
N ASN A 736 39.53 -49.97 -7.54
CA ASN A 736 39.00 -50.44 -6.26
C ASN A 736 40.13 -50.72 -5.27
N ALA A 737 40.14 -49.98 -4.15
CA ALA A 737 41.04 -50.17 -3.01
C ALA A 737 40.19 -50.50 -1.77
N ASN A 738 40.02 -51.80 -1.47
CA ASN A 738 38.95 -52.26 -0.57
C ASN A 738 39.32 -52.31 0.92
N ALA A 739 40.61 -52.20 1.25
CA ALA A 739 41.19 -52.50 2.56
C ALA A 739 42.19 -51.41 3.00
N ALA A 740 42.71 -51.48 4.22
CA ALA A 740 43.49 -50.38 4.79
C ALA A 740 44.83 -50.20 4.05
N GLU A 741 45.27 -48.94 3.87
CA GLU A 741 46.51 -48.58 3.15
C GLU A 741 46.58 -49.10 1.68
N ALA A 742 45.48 -49.60 1.11
CA ALA A 742 45.48 -50.19 -0.22
C ALA A 742 45.58 -49.12 -1.32
N ILE A 743 46.37 -49.39 -2.37
CA ILE A 743 46.60 -48.47 -3.49
C ILE A 743 46.19 -49.14 -4.80
N ALA A 744 45.13 -48.64 -5.44
CA ALA A 744 44.66 -49.07 -6.75
C ALA A 744 44.82 -47.94 -7.78
N PHE A 745 45.89 -47.96 -8.58
CA PHE A 745 46.22 -46.89 -9.54
C PHE A 745 46.12 -47.38 -10.99
N GLY A 746 45.00 -47.11 -11.65
CA GLY A 746 44.72 -47.48 -13.04
C GLY A 746 43.27 -47.91 -13.26
N ALA A 747 42.79 -47.84 -14.49
CA ALA A 747 41.41 -48.25 -14.78
C ALA A 747 41.22 -49.77 -14.57
N ASN A 748 40.22 -50.14 -13.77
CA ASN A 748 39.97 -51.49 -13.25
C ASN A 748 41.14 -52.09 -12.43
N ALA A 749 42.03 -51.27 -11.84
CA ALA A 749 43.00 -51.76 -10.86
C ALA A 749 42.26 -52.18 -9.57
N ASN A 750 42.65 -53.31 -8.96
CA ASN A 750 41.92 -53.92 -7.85
C ASN A 750 42.87 -54.40 -6.75
N ALA A 751 42.93 -53.65 -5.64
CA ALA A 751 43.68 -53.96 -4.42
C ALA A 751 42.69 -54.33 -3.31
N GLN A 752 42.68 -55.60 -2.89
CA GLN A 752 41.58 -56.16 -2.07
C GLN A 752 41.88 -56.32 -0.58
N ALA A 753 43.13 -56.11 -0.16
CA ALA A 753 43.65 -56.52 1.14
C ALA A 753 44.64 -55.48 1.71
N ASP A 754 45.02 -55.61 2.99
CA ASP A 754 45.75 -54.56 3.70
C ASP A 754 47.14 -54.31 3.10
N SER A 755 47.48 -53.03 2.93
CA SER A 755 48.70 -52.52 2.26
C SER A 755 48.95 -53.11 0.86
N ALA A 756 47.91 -53.61 0.17
CA ALA A 756 48.04 -54.16 -1.17
C ALA A 756 48.12 -53.05 -2.24
N ILE A 757 48.99 -53.25 -3.24
CA ILE A 757 49.29 -52.26 -4.28
C ILE A 757 48.97 -52.87 -5.65
N ALA A 758 47.98 -52.34 -6.35
CA ALA A 758 47.63 -52.69 -7.73
C ALA A 758 47.80 -51.44 -8.63
N MET A 759 48.86 -51.40 -9.44
CA MET A 759 49.15 -50.27 -10.35
C MET A 759 49.16 -50.73 -11.80
N GLY A 760 48.21 -50.25 -12.61
CA GLY A 760 48.07 -50.57 -14.03
C GLY A 760 46.67 -51.04 -14.42
N PHE A 761 46.34 -50.98 -15.71
CA PHE A 761 45.05 -51.42 -16.24
C PHE A 761 44.81 -52.91 -15.95
N ASN A 762 43.70 -53.23 -15.26
CA ASN A 762 43.38 -54.59 -14.79
C ASN A 762 44.52 -55.25 -13.98
N SER A 763 45.29 -54.46 -13.21
CA SER A 763 46.20 -55.01 -12.19
C SER A 763 45.40 -55.54 -10.99
N LEU A 764 45.87 -56.63 -10.38
CA LEU A 764 45.14 -57.36 -9.34
C LEU A 764 46.06 -57.75 -8.19
N ALA A 765 45.80 -57.22 -6.99
CA ALA A 765 46.49 -57.58 -5.75
C ALA A 765 45.47 -58.01 -4.69
N THR A 766 45.39 -59.31 -4.36
CA THR A 766 44.24 -59.86 -3.61
C THR A 766 44.51 -60.20 -2.14
N GLN A 767 45.76 -60.07 -1.67
CA GLN A 767 46.17 -60.50 -0.32
C GLN A 767 47.12 -59.49 0.33
N ASN A 768 47.37 -59.63 1.63
CA ASN A 768 48.09 -58.65 2.44
C ASN A 768 49.50 -58.38 1.89
N SER A 769 49.83 -57.10 1.75
CA SER A 769 51.10 -56.58 1.22
C SER A 769 51.47 -57.10 -0.18
N ALA A 770 50.50 -57.58 -0.98
CA ALA A 770 50.73 -57.99 -2.36
C ALA A 770 50.91 -56.78 -3.29
N THR A 771 51.89 -56.80 -4.17
CA THR A 771 52.26 -55.70 -5.06
C THR A 771 52.21 -56.12 -6.53
N ALA A 772 51.16 -55.75 -7.26
CA ALA A 772 51.00 -55.95 -8.70
C ALA A 772 51.22 -54.63 -9.46
N VAL A 773 52.29 -54.52 -10.24
CA VAL A 773 52.64 -53.31 -11.01
C VAL A 773 52.82 -53.64 -12.50
N GLY A 774 51.80 -53.32 -13.28
CA GLY A 774 51.77 -53.53 -14.72
C GLY A 774 50.37 -53.82 -15.23
N ARG A 775 50.17 -53.68 -16.55
CA ARG A 775 48.90 -54.05 -17.17
C ARG A 775 48.70 -55.56 -17.08
N PHE A 776 47.55 -55.99 -16.53
CA PHE A 776 47.24 -57.39 -16.21
C PHE A 776 48.19 -58.08 -15.20
N ALA A 777 49.02 -57.34 -14.45
CA ALA A 777 49.84 -57.92 -13.39
C ALA A 777 48.97 -58.50 -12.26
N LYS A 778 49.36 -59.65 -11.70
CA LYS A 778 48.63 -60.40 -10.68
C LYS A 778 49.52 -60.80 -9.53
N ALA A 779 49.16 -60.39 -8.32
CA ALA A 779 49.83 -60.71 -7.07
C ALA A 779 48.75 -61.27 -6.11
N THR A 780 48.50 -62.58 -6.17
CA THR A 780 47.27 -63.17 -5.58
C THR A 780 47.47 -63.87 -4.23
N ALA A 781 48.71 -63.89 -3.72
CA ALA A 781 49.09 -64.45 -2.42
C ALA A 781 49.81 -63.45 -1.52
N ASN A 782 49.99 -63.76 -0.23
CA ASN A 782 50.53 -62.81 0.75
C ASN A 782 51.98 -62.42 0.43
N GLN A 783 52.31 -61.14 0.61
CA GLN A 783 53.66 -60.58 0.43
C GLN A 783 54.27 -60.87 -0.95
N THR A 784 53.44 -61.01 -1.99
CA THR A 784 53.88 -61.25 -3.37
C THR A 784 54.26 -59.96 -4.10
N ILE A 785 55.14 -60.07 -5.09
CA ILE A 785 55.54 -58.97 -5.97
C ILE A 785 55.42 -59.43 -7.43
N ALA A 786 54.53 -58.82 -8.21
CA ALA A 786 54.35 -59.08 -9.63
C ALA A 786 54.53 -57.78 -10.44
N ILE A 787 55.66 -57.61 -11.12
CA ILE A 787 56.02 -56.37 -11.83
C ILE A 787 56.25 -56.67 -13.32
N GLY A 788 55.35 -56.23 -14.19
CA GLY A 788 55.42 -56.45 -15.64
C GLY A 788 54.05 -56.58 -16.31
N PHE A 789 54.02 -56.60 -17.65
CA PHE A 789 52.79 -56.95 -18.37
C PHE A 789 52.47 -58.43 -18.12
N ASN A 790 51.27 -58.72 -17.61
CA ASN A 790 50.82 -60.08 -17.30
C ASN A 790 51.81 -60.91 -16.42
N ALA A 791 52.59 -60.24 -15.56
CA ALA A 791 53.38 -60.90 -14.53
C ALA A 791 52.46 -61.54 -13.48
N ASN A 792 52.78 -62.75 -13.00
CA ASN A 792 51.88 -63.56 -12.18
C ASN A 792 52.63 -64.17 -10.98
N ALA A 793 52.30 -63.73 -9.76
CA ALA A 793 52.80 -64.27 -8.51
C ALA A 793 51.62 -64.79 -7.67
N ASP A 794 51.41 -66.11 -7.66
CA ASP A 794 50.20 -66.76 -7.14
C ASP A 794 50.41 -67.52 -5.81
N ALA A 795 51.63 -67.56 -5.28
CA ALA A 795 51.96 -68.22 -4.02
C ALA A 795 52.75 -67.31 -3.06
N ASN A 796 52.64 -67.57 -1.75
CA ASN A 796 53.12 -66.64 -0.72
C ASN A 796 54.61 -66.32 -0.88
N GLN A 797 54.94 -65.03 -0.76
CA GLN A 797 56.30 -64.49 -0.88
C GLN A 797 56.98 -64.77 -2.24
N GLY A 798 56.19 -65.05 -3.29
CA GLY A 798 56.64 -65.15 -4.67
C GLY A 798 56.94 -63.79 -5.30
N ILE A 799 58.01 -63.71 -6.09
CA ILE A 799 58.48 -62.52 -6.80
C ILE A 799 58.54 -62.82 -8.30
N ALA A 800 57.65 -62.23 -9.11
CA ALA A 800 57.62 -62.29 -10.57
C ALA A 800 57.92 -60.91 -11.17
N ILE A 801 59.08 -60.71 -11.79
CA ILE A 801 59.49 -59.42 -12.39
C ILE A 801 59.84 -59.62 -13.87
N GLY A 802 58.93 -59.23 -14.76
CA GLY A 802 59.09 -59.32 -16.22
C GLY A 802 57.75 -59.50 -16.94
N ASP A 803 57.75 -59.25 -18.26
CA ASP A 803 56.61 -59.62 -19.13
C ASP A 803 56.36 -61.13 -19.04
N GLN A 804 55.16 -61.53 -18.60
CA GLN A 804 54.78 -62.95 -18.41
C GLN A 804 55.71 -63.75 -17.46
N ALA A 805 56.38 -63.08 -16.52
CA ALA A 805 57.11 -63.76 -15.44
C ALA A 805 56.13 -64.50 -14.51
N LEU A 806 56.48 -65.70 -14.07
CA LEU A 806 55.59 -66.64 -13.38
C LEU A 806 56.25 -67.19 -12.10
N ALA A 807 55.67 -66.86 -10.94
CA ALA A 807 56.11 -67.28 -9.60
C ALA A 807 54.95 -68.01 -8.89
N ASN A 808 54.87 -69.33 -9.07
CA ASN A 808 53.67 -70.12 -8.75
C ASN A 808 53.74 -70.89 -7.43
N ASP A 809 54.90 -70.95 -6.79
CA ASP A 809 55.09 -71.69 -5.52
C ASP A 809 55.72 -70.80 -4.45
N THR A 810 55.75 -71.28 -3.21
CA THR A 810 56.13 -70.49 -2.03
C THR A 810 57.59 -70.06 -2.10
N TYR A 811 57.91 -68.81 -1.72
CA TYR A 811 59.26 -68.23 -1.77
C TYR A 811 59.95 -68.27 -3.15
N THR A 812 59.19 -68.30 -4.25
CA THR A 812 59.76 -68.36 -5.61
C THR A 812 60.24 -67.00 -6.11
N ILE A 813 61.27 -66.99 -6.98
CA ILE A 813 61.81 -65.77 -7.60
C ILE A 813 61.95 -65.98 -9.11
N ALA A 814 61.04 -65.43 -9.91
CA ALA A 814 61.08 -65.37 -11.37
C ALA A 814 61.42 -63.94 -11.84
N ILE A 815 62.60 -63.72 -12.42
CA ILE A 815 63.06 -62.41 -12.90
C ILE A 815 63.51 -62.51 -14.35
N GLY A 816 62.76 -61.90 -15.26
CA GLY A 816 62.97 -61.92 -16.71
C GLY A 816 61.67 -62.19 -17.46
N SER A 817 61.59 -61.76 -18.72
CA SER A 817 60.41 -62.04 -19.54
C SER A 817 60.27 -63.55 -19.79
N ASN A 818 59.05 -64.06 -19.60
CA ASN A 818 58.70 -65.47 -19.67
C ASN A 818 59.55 -66.40 -18.77
N SER A 819 60.05 -65.87 -17.63
CA SER A 819 60.70 -66.68 -16.58
C SER A 819 59.66 -67.44 -15.76
N ASP A 820 59.99 -68.65 -15.33
CA ASP A 820 59.06 -69.61 -14.70
C ASP A 820 59.71 -70.25 -13.47
N ALA A 821 59.31 -69.80 -12.28
CA ALA A 821 59.68 -70.38 -10.98
C ALA A 821 58.44 -71.07 -10.39
N SER A 822 58.30 -72.37 -10.65
CA SER A 822 57.11 -73.18 -10.32
C SER A 822 57.41 -74.35 -9.38
N GLY A 823 58.56 -74.35 -8.68
CA GLY A 823 58.82 -75.25 -7.54
C GLY A 823 59.08 -74.48 -6.24
N ASP A 824 58.64 -74.99 -5.09
CA ASP A 824 58.88 -74.40 -3.77
C ASP A 824 60.34 -73.97 -3.56
N ARG A 825 60.55 -72.70 -3.16
CA ARG A 825 61.85 -72.01 -3.03
C ARG A 825 62.72 -71.96 -4.30
N SER A 826 62.14 -72.08 -5.49
CA SER A 826 62.90 -72.04 -6.75
C SER A 826 63.20 -70.62 -7.26
N ILE A 827 64.29 -70.48 -8.02
CA ILE A 827 64.80 -69.20 -8.53
C ILE A 827 65.04 -69.30 -10.04
N ALA A 828 64.30 -68.56 -10.87
CA ALA A 828 64.45 -68.47 -12.32
C ALA A 828 64.83 -67.03 -12.74
N ILE A 829 66.09 -66.79 -13.12
CA ILE A 829 66.60 -65.45 -13.46
C ILE A 829 67.13 -65.43 -14.91
N GLY A 830 66.34 -64.90 -15.84
CA GLY A 830 66.67 -64.73 -17.25
C GLY A 830 65.45 -64.84 -18.18
N PHE A 831 65.58 -64.37 -19.42
CA PHE A 831 64.56 -64.59 -20.45
C PHE A 831 64.36 -66.09 -20.69
N ASN A 832 63.13 -66.60 -20.56
CA ASN A 832 62.82 -68.04 -20.64
C ASN A 832 63.59 -68.95 -19.63
N ALA A 833 64.11 -68.42 -18.52
CA ALA A 833 64.67 -69.26 -17.46
C ALA A 833 63.55 -70.05 -16.75
N LYS A 834 63.77 -71.34 -16.45
CA LYS A 834 62.76 -72.23 -15.85
C LYS A 834 63.30 -73.01 -14.66
N ALA A 835 62.84 -72.70 -13.45
CA ALA A 835 63.13 -73.44 -12.23
C ALA A 835 61.85 -74.13 -11.73
N THR A 836 61.66 -75.39 -12.11
CA THR A 836 60.44 -76.16 -11.79
C THR A 836 60.65 -77.25 -10.73
N GLY A 837 61.90 -77.44 -10.28
CA GLY A 837 62.21 -78.32 -9.15
C GLY A 837 62.15 -77.60 -7.81
N ILE A 838 61.87 -78.33 -6.73
CA ILE A 838 61.93 -77.81 -5.36
C ILE A 838 63.38 -77.41 -5.03
N ASN A 839 63.59 -76.23 -4.45
CA ASN A 839 64.90 -75.60 -4.21
C ASN A 839 65.78 -75.49 -5.49
N ALA A 840 65.19 -75.50 -6.69
CA ALA A 840 65.96 -75.44 -7.94
C ALA A 840 66.30 -73.99 -8.34
N ALA A 841 67.44 -73.78 -9.01
CA ALA A 841 67.85 -72.46 -9.49
C ALA A 841 68.29 -72.51 -10.95
N ALA A 842 67.62 -71.73 -11.81
CA ALA A 842 67.92 -71.56 -13.23
C ALA A 842 68.33 -70.11 -13.50
N VAL A 843 69.58 -69.89 -13.92
CA VAL A 843 70.15 -68.55 -14.12
C VAL A 843 70.73 -68.42 -15.54
N MET A 844 70.45 -67.27 -16.16
CA MET A 844 70.66 -66.91 -17.58
C MET A 844 69.58 -67.41 -18.55
N VAL A 845 69.63 -66.86 -19.77
CA VAL A 845 68.63 -67.04 -20.84
C VAL A 845 68.42 -68.52 -21.17
N GLY A 846 67.16 -68.97 -21.11
CA GLY A 846 66.75 -70.32 -21.49
C GLY A 846 67.30 -71.45 -20.61
N SER A 847 67.90 -71.14 -19.46
CA SER A 847 68.34 -72.14 -18.48
C SER A 847 67.14 -72.90 -17.90
N GLN A 848 67.30 -74.19 -17.58
CA GLN A 848 66.26 -75.04 -17.01
C GLN A 848 66.78 -75.89 -15.86
N ALA A 849 66.27 -75.66 -14.66
CA ALA A 849 66.53 -76.42 -13.45
C ALA A 849 65.24 -77.14 -13.01
N CYS A 850 65.08 -78.42 -13.40
CA CYS A 850 63.83 -79.16 -13.18
C CYS A 850 63.92 -80.33 -12.18
N GLY A 851 65.12 -80.62 -11.66
CA GLY A 851 65.30 -81.58 -10.57
C GLY A 851 65.21 -80.92 -9.18
N VAL A 852 64.89 -81.71 -8.15
CA VAL A 852 64.94 -81.25 -6.75
C VAL A 852 66.38 -80.90 -6.39
N ASN A 853 66.61 -79.76 -5.74
CA ASN A 853 67.93 -79.19 -5.43
C ASN A 853 68.86 -79.01 -6.65
N SER A 854 68.32 -78.81 -7.86
CA SER A 854 69.15 -78.66 -9.07
C SER A 854 69.57 -77.22 -9.36
N LEU A 855 70.76 -77.01 -9.92
CA LEU A 855 71.30 -75.70 -10.28
C LEU A 855 71.73 -75.68 -11.75
N ALA A 856 71.04 -74.90 -12.57
CA ALA A 856 71.36 -74.61 -13.97
C ALA A 856 71.89 -73.16 -14.08
N PHE A 857 73.17 -72.97 -14.41
CA PHE A 857 73.84 -71.68 -14.47
C PHE A 857 74.56 -71.51 -15.81
N GLY A 858 73.90 -70.91 -16.79
CA GLY A 858 74.41 -70.78 -18.15
C GLY A 858 73.30 -70.70 -19.19
N GLN A 859 73.55 -70.02 -20.30
CA GLN A 859 72.59 -69.96 -21.41
C GLN A 859 72.24 -71.37 -21.89
N PHE A 860 70.95 -71.70 -21.93
CA PHE A 860 70.43 -73.03 -22.28
C PHE A 860 70.98 -74.22 -21.44
N SER A 861 71.56 -73.96 -20.26
CA SER A 861 71.94 -75.01 -19.31
C SER A 861 70.73 -75.81 -18.80
N TYR A 862 70.88 -77.10 -18.56
CA TYR A 862 69.78 -78.04 -18.29
C TYR A 862 70.13 -78.99 -17.13
N ALA A 863 69.71 -78.65 -15.91
CA ALA A 863 69.91 -79.44 -14.69
C ALA A 863 68.57 -80.07 -14.26
N CYS A 864 68.35 -81.34 -14.60
CA CYS A 864 67.07 -82.02 -14.40
C CYS A 864 67.15 -83.31 -13.59
N GLY A 865 68.35 -83.69 -13.14
CA GLY A 865 68.52 -84.70 -12.11
C GLY A 865 68.30 -84.14 -10.70
N VAL A 866 67.95 -85.01 -9.75
CA VAL A 866 67.94 -84.64 -8.31
C VAL A 866 69.38 -84.31 -7.87
N ASN A 867 69.57 -83.25 -7.11
CA ASN A 867 70.87 -82.69 -6.69
C ASN A 867 71.84 -82.36 -7.85
N SER A 868 71.34 -82.18 -9.08
CA SER A 868 72.20 -82.00 -10.27
C SER A 868 72.71 -80.56 -10.45
N LEU A 869 73.89 -80.41 -11.04
CA LEU A 869 74.50 -79.13 -11.37
C LEU A 869 74.86 -79.05 -12.85
N ALA A 870 74.32 -78.10 -13.59
CA ALA A 870 74.72 -77.78 -14.95
C ALA A 870 75.25 -76.33 -15.02
N MET A 871 76.54 -76.14 -15.27
CA MET A 871 77.19 -74.83 -15.28
C MET A 871 77.96 -74.59 -16.58
N GLY A 872 77.49 -73.67 -17.43
CA GLY A 872 78.04 -73.42 -18.76
C GLY A 872 76.96 -73.35 -19.84
N VAL A 873 77.31 -72.81 -21.01
CA VAL A 873 76.39 -72.75 -22.15
C VAL A 873 76.08 -74.16 -22.65
N ASP A 874 74.80 -74.51 -22.79
CA ASP A 874 74.33 -75.85 -23.18
C ASP A 874 74.86 -77.01 -22.30
N ALA A 875 75.26 -76.73 -21.04
CA ALA A 875 75.64 -77.77 -20.08
C ALA A 875 74.41 -78.61 -19.67
N ARG A 876 74.55 -79.94 -19.56
CA ARG A 876 73.43 -80.87 -19.31
C ARG A 876 73.75 -81.85 -18.18
N ALA A 877 72.98 -81.78 -17.09
CA ALA A 877 73.05 -82.70 -15.95
C ALA A 877 71.66 -83.33 -15.72
N THR A 878 71.43 -84.52 -16.27
CA THR A 878 70.06 -85.09 -16.39
C THR A 878 69.74 -86.21 -15.41
N ALA A 879 70.70 -86.61 -14.56
CA ALA A 879 70.55 -87.72 -13.63
C ALA A 879 70.87 -87.34 -12.18
N THR A 880 70.43 -88.18 -11.24
CA THR A 880 70.63 -87.98 -9.81
C THR A 880 72.11 -87.83 -9.47
N ASP A 881 72.44 -86.82 -8.67
CA ASP A 881 73.81 -86.48 -8.25
C ASP A 881 74.79 -86.32 -9.45
N SER A 882 74.31 -85.80 -10.58
CA SER A 882 75.14 -85.53 -11.77
C SER A 882 75.59 -84.07 -11.88
N TYR A 883 76.84 -83.86 -12.30
CA TYR A 883 77.51 -82.56 -12.35
C TYR A 883 78.12 -82.35 -13.75
N ALA A 884 77.70 -81.30 -14.46
CA ALA A 884 78.18 -80.93 -15.79
C ALA A 884 78.66 -79.47 -15.79
N ILE A 885 79.98 -79.25 -15.81
CA ILE A 885 80.60 -77.93 -15.68
C ILE A 885 81.48 -77.66 -16.92
N GLY A 886 81.00 -76.84 -17.83
CA GLY A 886 81.67 -76.50 -19.09
C GLY A 886 80.67 -76.27 -20.23
N VAL A 887 81.11 -75.61 -21.31
CA VAL A 887 80.26 -75.44 -22.51
C VAL A 887 80.00 -76.80 -23.15
N ASN A 888 78.75 -77.18 -23.39
CA ASN A 888 78.34 -78.52 -23.85
C ASN A 888 78.84 -79.68 -22.97
N ALA A 889 79.14 -79.45 -21.68
CA ALA A 889 79.41 -80.54 -20.74
C ALA A 889 78.14 -81.37 -20.51
N ASN A 890 78.24 -82.70 -20.45
CA ASN A 890 77.09 -83.61 -20.47
C ASN A 890 77.27 -84.76 -19.48
N ALA A 891 76.54 -84.73 -18.36
CA ALA A 891 76.51 -85.77 -17.33
C ALA A 891 75.11 -86.38 -17.26
N THR A 892 74.91 -87.53 -17.91
CA THR A 892 73.58 -88.07 -18.18
C THR A 892 73.15 -89.23 -17.29
N HIS A 893 74.05 -89.72 -16.44
CA HIS A 893 73.86 -90.92 -15.60
C HIS A 893 74.21 -90.62 -14.13
N THR A 894 73.68 -91.44 -13.23
CA THR A 894 73.79 -91.24 -11.77
C THR A 894 75.24 -91.11 -11.32
N ASN A 895 75.54 -90.14 -10.44
CA ASN A 895 76.89 -89.82 -9.97
C ASN A 895 77.89 -89.44 -11.10
N GLY A 896 77.40 -89.05 -12.28
CA GLY A 896 78.25 -88.65 -13.41
C GLY A 896 78.84 -87.25 -13.22
N PHE A 897 80.15 -87.09 -13.41
CA PHE A 897 80.87 -85.82 -13.21
C PHE A 897 81.64 -85.40 -14.48
N ALA A 898 81.05 -84.54 -15.30
CA ALA A 898 81.64 -83.97 -16.50
C ALA A 898 82.17 -82.55 -16.24
N PHE A 899 83.47 -82.32 -16.35
CA PHE A 899 84.13 -81.02 -16.14
C PHE A 899 85.02 -80.67 -17.33
N GLY A 900 84.60 -79.71 -18.15
CA GLY A 900 85.32 -79.26 -19.34
C GLY A 900 84.39 -79.04 -20.54
N THR A 901 84.85 -78.25 -21.51
CA THR A 901 84.11 -77.99 -22.75
C THR A 901 83.94 -79.29 -23.56
N TYR A 902 82.71 -79.70 -23.85
CA TYR A 902 82.34 -81.02 -24.43
C TYR A 902 82.74 -82.25 -23.59
N ALA A 903 82.99 -82.11 -22.28
CA ALA A 903 83.19 -83.26 -21.40
C ALA A 903 81.89 -84.10 -21.28
N ASN A 904 81.99 -85.42 -21.27
CA ASN A 904 80.84 -86.32 -21.44
C ASN A 904 80.94 -87.52 -20.49
N ALA A 905 80.14 -87.53 -19.42
CA ALA A 905 80.02 -88.61 -18.45
C ALA A 905 78.71 -89.39 -18.71
N GLN A 906 78.83 -90.52 -19.39
CA GLN A 906 77.72 -91.39 -19.81
C GLN A 906 77.65 -92.74 -19.08
N GLY A 907 78.60 -93.04 -18.19
CA GLY A 907 78.51 -94.19 -17.29
C GLY A 907 77.96 -93.80 -15.92
N VAL A 908 77.41 -94.77 -15.19
CA VAL A 908 77.08 -94.61 -13.76
C VAL A 908 78.39 -94.46 -12.97
N ASN A 909 78.48 -93.50 -12.05
CA ASN A 909 79.71 -93.11 -11.34
C ASN A 909 80.87 -92.67 -12.26
N ALA A 910 80.61 -92.23 -13.50
CA ALA A 910 81.66 -91.87 -14.45
C ALA A 910 82.18 -90.43 -14.26
N PHE A 911 83.49 -90.24 -14.30
CA PHE A 911 84.17 -88.94 -14.20
C PHE A 911 84.84 -88.59 -15.53
N ALA A 912 84.52 -87.45 -16.13
CA ALA A 912 85.14 -86.94 -17.36
C ALA A 912 85.66 -85.51 -17.14
N VAL A 913 86.98 -85.33 -16.97
CA VAL A 913 87.61 -84.07 -16.59
C VAL A 913 88.60 -83.60 -17.65
N GLY A 914 88.16 -82.73 -18.57
CA GLY A 914 88.97 -82.14 -19.62
C GLY A 914 88.14 -81.80 -20.87
N PRO A 915 88.63 -80.93 -21.77
CA PRO A 915 87.94 -80.64 -23.02
C PRO A 915 87.78 -81.92 -23.88
N ASN A 916 86.57 -82.23 -24.34
CA ASN A 916 86.22 -83.48 -25.04
C ASN A 916 86.54 -84.79 -24.27
N ALA A 917 86.72 -84.75 -22.94
CA ALA A 917 86.88 -85.99 -22.17
C ALA A 917 85.59 -86.82 -22.21
N PHE A 918 85.66 -88.14 -22.37
CA PHE A 918 84.52 -89.02 -22.60
C PHE A 918 84.61 -90.29 -21.73
N ALA A 919 83.82 -90.36 -20.67
CA ALA A 919 83.76 -91.49 -19.74
C ALA A 919 82.39 -92.19 -19.87
N SER A 920 82.33 -93.36 -20.51
CA SER A 920 81.07 -94.09 -20.78
C SER A 920 80.92 -95.41 -20.05
N GLY A 921 81.98 -95.96 -19.47
CA GLY A 921 81.88 -97.18 -18.66
C GLY A 921 81.37 -96.91 -17.25
N THR A 922 80.78 -97.90 -16.60
CA THR A 922 80.44 -97.81 -15.17
C THR A 922 81.71 -97.61 -14.35
N ASN A 923 81.71 -96.71 -13.35
CA ASN A 923 82.88 -96.34 -12.55
C ASN A 923 84.09 -95.81 -13.35
N SER A 924 83.90 -95.41 -14.62
CA SER A 924 85.02 -95.00 -15.48
C SER A 924 85.53 -93.58 -15.16
N PHE A 925 86.82 -93.34 -15.35
CA PHE A 925 87.48 -92.07 -15.05
C PHE A 925 88.34 -91.62 -16.23
N ALA A 926 87.96 -90.55 -16.93
CA ALA A 926 88.72 -89.93 -18.02
C ALA A 926 89.20 -88.54 -17.59
N MET A 927 90.51 -88.26 -17.55
CA MET A 927 91.06 -86.96 -17.16
C MET A 927 92.13 -86.46 -18.14
N GLY A 928 91.77 -85.49 -18.97
CA GLY A 928 92.65 -84.85 -19.95
C GLY A 928 91.92 -84.43 -21.22
N PRO A 929 92.50 -83.54 -22.05
CA PRO A 929 91.91 -83.15 -23.32
C PRO A 929 91.76 -84.36 -24.27
N ASN A 930 90.55 -84.70 -24.69
CA ASN A 930 90.22 -85.86 -25.52
C ASN A 930 90.56 -87.23 -24.87
N ALA A 931 90.54 -87.33 -23.54
CA ALA A 931 90.68 -88.63 -22.85
C ALA A 931 89.38 -89.46 -22.98
N TYR A 932 89.46 -90.76 -23.23
CA TYR A 932 88.33 -91.68 -23.40
C TYR A 932 88.42 -92.87 -22.43
N ALA A 933 87.46 -93.02 -21.51
CA ALA A 933 87.34 -94.19 -20.63
C ALA A 933 86.00 -94.91 -20.92
N LYS A 934 86.03 -95.97 -21.74
CA LYS A 934 84.82 -96.65 -22.23
C LYS A 934 84.52 -97.97 -21.52
N GLY A 935 85.53 -98.68 -21.02
CA GLY A 935 85.31 -99.91 -20.26
C GLY A 935 84.79 -99.63 -18.85
N ASN A 936 84.12 -100.60 -18.24
CA ASN A 936 83.73 -100.52 -16.83
C ASN A 936 84.98 -100.54 -15.95
N ASP A 937 84.98 -99.80 -14.84
CA ASP A 937 86.11 -99.66 -13.91
C ASP A 937 87.42 -99.17 -14.59
N SER A 938 87.32 -98.53 -15.77
CA SER A 938 88.47 -98.04 -16.55
C SER A 938 88.94 -96.63 -16.15
N PHE A 939 90.23 -96.35 -16.29
CA PHE A 939 90.87 -95.12 -15.81
C PHE A 939 91.84 -94.55 -16.86
N ALA A 940 91.39 -93.59 -17.69
CA ALA A 940 92.22 -92.85 -18.63
C ALA A 940 92.66 -91.49 -18.06
N MET A 941 93.94 -91.16 -18.09
CA MET A 941 94.50 -89.91 -17.57
C MET A 941 95.68 -89.43 -18.43
N GLY A 942 95.53 -88.27 -19.05
CA GLY A 942 96.45 -87.67 -20.01
C GLY A 942 95.68 -87.12 -21.23
N PRO A 943 96.26 -86.18 -22.01
CA PRO A 943 95.65 -85.79 -23.28
C PRO A 943 95.57 -87.02 -24.20
N GLY A 944 94.49 -87.18 -24.97
CA GLY A 944 94.33 -88.29 -25.92
C GLY A 944 94.36 -89.71 -25.35
N ALA A 945 94.41 -89.92 -24.03
CA ALA A 945 94.47 -91.24 -23.41
C ALA A 945 93.17 -92.03 -23.65
N VAL A 946 93.24 -93.34 -23.89
CA VAL A 946 92.09 -94.20 -24.22
C VAL A 946 92.13 -95.51 -23.44
N ALA A 947 91.12 -95.76 -22.60
CA ALA A 947 90.87 -97.00 -21.87
C ALA A 947 89.51 -97.60 -22.28
N ASN A 948 89.51 -98.42 -23.33
CA ASN A 948 88.38 -99.17 -23.87
C ASN A 948 88.15 -100.53 -23.18
N GLY A 949 89.14 -101.13 -22.51
CA GLY A 949 89.02 -102.39 -21.78
C GLY A 949 88.31 -102.25 -20.42
N ASP A 950 87.59 -103.28 -19.97
CA ASP A 950 87.07 -103.31 -18.59
C ASP A 950 88.23 -103.47 -17.59
N GLY A 951 88.27 -102.68 -16.51
CA GLY A 951 89.32 -102.68 -15.51
C GLY A 951 90.65 -102.07 -15.95
N SER A 952 90.73 -101.44 -17.14
CA SER A 952 92.01 -100.95 -17.66
C SER A 952 92.40 -99.54 -17.23
N PHE A 953 93.70 -99.30 -17.08
CA PHE A 953 94.29 -98.03 -16.65
C PHE A 953 95.19 -97.48 -17.75
N ALA A 954 94.88 -96.32 -18.33
CA ALA A 954 95.71 -95.59 -19.28
C ALA A 954 96.23 -94.27 -18.67
N LEU A 955 97.54 -94.07 -18.54
CA LEU A 955 98.17 -92.96 -17.79
C LEU A 955 99.33 -92.31 -18.59
N GLY A 956 99.02 -91.42 -19.52
CA GLY A 956 99.99 -90.73 -20.37
C GLY A 956 99.33 -89.98 -21.52
N ASP A 957 100.09 -89.10 -22.21
CA ASP A 957 99.62 -88.51 -23.47
C ASP A 957 99.44 -89.62 -24.52
N PHE A 958 98.32 -89.66 -25.25
CA PHE A 958 97.94 -90.73 -26.20
C PHE A 958 98.01 -92.20 -25.70
N ALA A 959 98.14 -92.45 -24.40
CA ALA A 959 98.20 -93.80 -23.82
C ALA A 959 96.89 -94.55 -24.11
N THR A 960 96.93 -95.64 -24.87
CA THR A 960 95.75 -96.27 -25.49
C THR A 960 95.64 -97.77 -25.16
N ASP A 961 94.44 -98.31 -25.06
CA ASP A 961 94.20 -99.76 -25.21
C ASP A 961 93.19 -100.05 -26.35
N ALA A 962 93.03 -101.32 -26.73
CA ALA A 962 91.99 -101.76 -27.66
C ALA A 962 90.74 -102.25 -26.93
N SER A 963 89.59 -102.23 -27.62
CA SER A 963 88.36 -102.86 -27.15
C SER A 963 88.57 -104.35 -26.84
N GLY A 964 88.38 -104.76 -25.58
CA GLY A 964 88.64 -106.11 -25.09
C GLY A 964 89.99 -106.29 -24.36
N ALA A 965 90.82 -105.24 -24.26
CA ALA A 965 92.05 -105.24 -23.47
C ALA A 965 91.78 -105.11 -21.95
N ASN A 966 90.90 -105.95 -21.42
CA ASN A 966 90.47 -105.91 -20.02
C ASN A 966 91.65 -106.12 -19.05
N ASP A 967 91.61 -105.52 -17.86
CA ASP A 967 92.66 -105.58 -16.83
C ASP A 967 94.06 -105.14 -17.33
N SER A 968 94.12 -104.26 -18.34
CA SER A 968 95.38 -103.72 -18.86
C SER A 968 95.87 -102.47 -18.10
N LEU A 969 97.18 -102.21 -18.11
CA LEU A 969 97.78 -101.04 -17.46
C LEU A 969 98.77 -100.39 -18.41
N VAL A 970 98.33 -99.36 -19.12
CA VAL A 970 99.06 -98.56 -20.10
C VAL A 970 99.55 -97.27 -19.42
N THR A 971 100.83 -96.94 -19.45
CA THR A 971 101.31 -95.63 -18.96
C THR A 971 102.40 -95.06 -19.87
N GLY A 972 102.57 -93.73 -19.90
CA GLY A 972 103.57 -93.06 -20.75
C GLY A 972 103.04 -92.60 -22.11
N ASP A 973 103.79 -91.69 -22.72
CA ASP A 973 103.44 -90.96 -23.94
C ASP A 973 103.39 -91.88 -25.17
N GLY A 974 102.22 -92.07 -25.79
CA GLY A 974 102.03 -92.91 -26.97
C GLY A 974 102.06 -94.44 -26.72
N ALA A 975 102.02 -94.90 -25.47
CA ALA A 975 101.94 -96.33 -25.16
C ALA A 975 100.59 -96.93 -25.63
N ASN A 976 100.56 -98.20 -26.06
CA ASN A 976 99.36 -98.82 -26.62
C ASN A 976 99.23 -100.32 -26.26
N VAL A 977 98.04 -100.83 -25.88
CA VAL A 977 97.81 -102.25 -25.53
C VAL A 977 96.57 -102.85 -26.20
N SER A 978 96.75 -103.88 -27.03
CA SER A 978 95.64 -104.51 -27.75
C SER A 978 95.13 -105.85 -27.17
N ALA A 979 95.41 -106.15 -25.89
CA ALA A 979 95.08 -107.46 -25.30
C ALA A 979 94.90 -107.41 -23.77
N SER A 980 94.20 -108.39 -23.21
CA SER A 980 93.80 -108.42 -21.79
C SER A 980 94.95 -108.78 -20.84
N ASN A 981 94.82 -108.38 -19.57
CA ASN A 981 95.81 -108.47 -18.48
C ASN A 981 97.14 -107.74 -18.75
N ALA A 982 97.28 -107.03 -19.87
CA ALA A 982 98.57 -106.58 -20.38
C ALA A 982 98.98 -105.19 -19.85
N SER A 983 100.16 -105.11 -19.23
CA SER A 983 100.76 -103.82 -18.88
C SER A 983 101.64 -103.33 -20.03
N ALA A 984 101.54 -102.05 -20.41
CA ALA A 984 102.51 -101.29 -21.20
C ALA A 984 102.87 -100.01 -20.45
N PHE A 985 104.07 -99.50 -20.65
CA PHE A 985 104.58 -98.42 -19.83
C PHE A 985 105.63 -97.63 -20.62
N GLY A 986 105.81 -96.34 -20.36
CA GLY A 986 106.84 -95.49 -20.99
C GLY A 986 106.53 -95.06 -22.43
N THR A 987 107.40 -94.23 -23.02
CA THR A 987 107.13 -93.61 -24.33
C THR A 987 107.08 -94.62 -25.48
N GLU A 988 106.04 -94.54 -26.30
CA GLU A 988 105.67 -95.33 -27.50
C GLU A 988 105.51 -96.84 -27.29
N SER A 989 105.49 -97.31 -26.05
CA SER A 989 105.54 -98.75 -25.75
C SER A 989 104.25 -99.48 -26.11
N THR A 990 104.31 -100.34 -27.12
CA THR A 990 103.11 -100.87 -27.79
C THR A 990 103.01 -102.41 -27.81
N ILE A 991 101.89 -102.98 -27.38
CA ILE A 991 101.53 -104.41 -27.38
C ILE A 991 100.43 -104.70 -28.41
N TRP A 992 100.73 -105.50 -29.43
CA TRP A 992 99.78 -106.00 -30.44
C TRP A 992 99.33 -107.45 -30.15
N SER A 993 98.34 -107.93 -30.93
CA SER A 993 97.46 -109.07 -30.61
C SER A 993 98.07 -110.38 -30.09
N GLY A 994 97.26 -111.10 -29.30
CA GLY A 994 97.47 -112.48 -28.87
C GLY A 994 98.22 -112.61 -27.55
N ALA A 995 97.69 -112.03 -26.47
CA ALA A 995 98.41 -111.97 -25.20
C ALA A 995 97.92 -112.90 -24.09
N THR A 996 98.94 -113.34 -23.36
CA THR A 996 98.95 -113.45 -21.91
C THR A 996 100.32 -112.88 -21.40
N TYR A 997 100.57 -112.81 -20.08
CA TYR A 997 101.72 -112.14 -19.38
C TYR A 997 102.51 -110.96 -20.04
N SER A 998 101.88 -109.99 -20.72
CA SER A 998 101.81 -108.62 -20.16
C SER A 998 103.07 -107.79 -19.74
N TYR A 999 103.99 -107.27 -20.61
CA TYR A 999 105.10 -106.38 -20.15
C TYR A 999 105.59 -105.23 -21.09
N ALA A 1000 106.47 -104.33 -20.57
CA ALA A 1000 106.42 -102.87 -20.71
C ALA A 1000 107.73 -102.05 -20.37
N TYR A 1001 107.76 -100.70 -20.61
CA TYR A 1001 108.69 -99.62 -20.06
C TYR A 1001 109.80 -98.90 -20.93
N GLY A 1002 109.50 -98.33 -22.11
CA GLY A 1002 109.84 -96.90 -22.45
C GLY A 1002 111.08 -96.45 -23.30
N TYR A 1003 110.88 -95.44 -24.19
CA TYR A 1003 111.60 -95.13 -25.47
C TYR A 1003 111.33 -96.20 -26.55
N ASP A 1004 110.54 -97.19 -26.19
CA ASP A 1004 111.00 -98.53 -26.43
C ASP A 1004 109.92 -99.55 -26.18
N SER A 1005 109.74 -100.37 -27.19
CA SER A 1005 108.41 -100.47 -27.76
C SER A 1005 108.26 -101.77 -28.47
N LEU A 1006 107.35 -102.57 -27.94
CA LEU A 1006 107.32 -103.98 -28.22
C LEU A 1006 106.14 -104.68 -27.53
N VAL A 1007 105.41 -105.48 -28.31
CA VAL A 1007 105.13 -106.93 -28.16
C VAL A 1007 104.39 -107.34 -29.43
N TYR A 1008 104.92 -108.29 -30.20
CA TYR A 1008 104.20 -109.05 -31.25
C TYR A 1008 105.09 -110.17 -31.80
N ILE A 1009 104.79 -111.48 -31.70
CA ILE A 1009 103.48 -112.17 -31.69
C ILE A 1009 103.42 -113.20 -30.55
N GLY A 1010 102.21 -113.49 -30.04
CA GLY A 1010 101.94 -114.69 -29.20
C GLY A 1010 102.44 -114.58 -27.77
N ALA A 1011 102.06 -113.47 -27.12
CA ALA A 1011 102.31 -113.19 -25.72
C ALA A 1011 101.68 -114.26 -24.79
N GLU A 1012 102.21 -114.46 -23.57
CA GLU A 1012 102.73 -115.77 -23.13
C GLU A 1012 103.62 -116.37 -24.24
N ASN A 1013 104.73 -115.69 -24.52
CA ASN A 1013 105.37 -114.69 -23.65
C ASN A 1013 105.87 -113.48 -24.42
N ALA A 1014 106.13 -112.48 -23.60
CA ALA A 1014 105.60 -111.15 -23.75
C ALA A 1014 106.46 -110.29 -22.85
N ILE A 1015 107.48 -109.68 -23.42
CA ILE A 1015 108.53 -108.96 -22.70
C ILE A 1015 108.88 -107.80 -23.62
N ALA A 1016 109.86 -106.97 -23.31
CA ALA A 1016 109.75 -105.77 -22.47
C ALA A 1016 110.86 -104.83 -22.94
N SER A 1017 111.10 -103.71 -22.24
CA SER A 1017 111.84 -102.59 -22.82
C SER A 1017 112.41 -101.61 -21.79
N GLY A 1018 113.40 -100.80 -22.23
CA GLY A 1018 113.66 -99.44 -21.73
C GLY A 1018 114.84 -98.71 -22.39
N THR A 1019 114.71 -98.10 -23.59
CA THR A 1019 115.68 -97.67 -24.68
C THR A 1019 116.18 -98.77 -25.65
N GLN A 1020 115.60 -99.95 -25.49
CA GLN A 1020 116.25 -101.20 -25.17
C GLN A 1020 115.35 -102.48 -25.15
N ALA A 1021 114.54 -102.83 -26.19
CA ALA A 1021 114.30 -104.23 -26.64
C ALA A 1021 113.13 -104.52 -27.64
N ASN A 1022 113.14 -105.73 -28.26
CA ASN A 1022 112.09 -106.31 -29.12
C ASN A 1022 111.89 -107.85 -28.95
N ALA A 1023 110.82 -108.35 -28.32
CA ALA A 1023 110.47 -109.76 -28.09
C ALA A 1023 109.29 -110.25 -28.95
N LEU A 1024 109.60 -110.89 -30.07
CA LEU A 1024 108.68 -111.10 -31.19
C LEU A 1024 108.03 -112.49 -31.25
N ALA A 1025 108.20 -113.32 -30.20
CA ALA A 1025 107.73 -114.70 -30.19
C ALA A 1025 107.36 -115.23 -28.78
N ASN A 1026 106.54 -116.27 -28.72
CA ASN A 1026 106.10 -116.94 -27.48
C ASN A 1026 107.27 -117.36 -26.57
N ASN A 1027 107.13 -117.30 -25.24
CA ASN A 1027 108.22 -117.57 -24.28
C ASN A 1027 109.50 -116.72 -24.47
N SER A 1028 109.45 -115.55 -25.13
CA SER A 1028 110.65 -114.73 -25.37
C SER A 1028 110.80 -113.47 -24.49
N MET A 1029 112.03 -113.21 -24.02
CA MET A 1029 112.47 -112.16 -23.09
C MET A 1029 113.46 -111.23 -23.76
N ALA A 1030 113.18 -109.93 -23.86
CA ALA A 1030 114.14 -108.96 -24.37
C ALA A 1030 114.32 -107.80 -23.37
N MET A 1031 115.54 -107.54 -22.92
CA MET A 1031 115.86 -106.55 -21.87
C MET A 1031 117.26 -105.93 -22.09
N GLY A 1032 117.41 -104.86 -22.89
CA GLY A 1032 118.71 -104.22 -23.13
C GLY A 1032 118.84 -103.51 -24.49
N MET A 1033 119.78 -102.57 -24.63
CA MET A 1033 119.74 -101.54 -25.70
C MET A 1033 119.76 -102.08 -27.12
N GLN A 1034 118.62 -102.06 -27.82
CA GLN A 1034 118.41 -102.76 -29.10
C GLN A 1034 118.46 -104.30 -29.00
N ALA A 1035 118.17 -104.87 -27.84
CA ALA A 1035 118.03 -106.32 -27.68
C ALA A 1035 116.82 -106.82 -28.49
N GLN A 1036 116.88 -108.06 -29.00
CA GLN A 1036 115.80 -108.59 -29.82
C GLN A 1036 115.69 -110.11 -29.66
N THR A 1037 114.49 -110.66 -29.52
CA THR A 1037 114.23 -112.11 -29.61
C THR A 1037 113.21 -112.38 -30.71
N GLY A 1038 113.58 -113.14 -31.72
CA GLY A 1038 112.69 -113.58 -32.81
C GLY A 1038 112.27 -115.05 -32.72
N GLY A 1039 112.85 -115.81 -31.79
CA GLY A 1039 112.59 -117.24 -31.58
C GLY A 1039 111.79 -117.51 -30.31
N ALA A 1040 110.99 -118.58 -30.30
CA ALA A 1040 110.24 -118.95 -29.12
C ALA A 1040 111.14 -119.39 -27.96
N ASN A 1041 110.67 -119.30 -26.71
CA ASN A 1041 111.40 -119.70 -25.50
C ASN A 1041 112.79 -119.01 -25.33
N SER A 1042 112.99 -117.80 -25.87
CA SER A 1042 114.32 -117.21 -26.04
C SER A 1042 114.56 -115.93 -25.24
N ILE A 1043 115.77 -115.73 -24.70
CA ILE A 1043 116.09 -114.63 -23.76
C ILE A 1043 117.26 -113.79 -24.27
N ALA A 1044 117.04 -112.54 -24.69
CA ALA A 1044 118.07 -111.56 -25.03
C ALA A 1044 118.20 -110.46 -23.96
N ILE A 1045 119.35 -110.33 -23.30
CA ILE A 1045 119.58 -109.34 -22.23
C ILE A 1045 120.90 -108.57 -22.48
N GLY A 1046 120.84 -107.24 -22.58
CA GLY A 1046 121.99 -106.35 -22.79
C GLY A 1046 122.01 -105.59 -24.13
N PHE A 1047 123.03 -104.75 -24.35
CA PHE A 1047 123.12 -103.86 -25.52
C PHE A 1047 123.25 -104.67 -26.82
N ASN A 1048 122.25 -104.62 -27.70
CA ASN A 1048 122.18 -105.19 -29.04
C ASN A 1048 122.31 -106.72 -29.05
N ALA A 1049 121.93 -107.36 -27.95
CA ALA A 1049 121.84 -108.81 -27.81
C ALA A 1049 120.66 -109.33 -28.65
N ARG A 1050 120.87 -110.27 -29.58
CA ARG A 1050 119.79 -110.73 -30.48
C ARG A 1050 119.66 -112.25 -30.55
N THR A 1051 118.44 -112.75 -30.51
CA THR A 1051 118.10 -114.08 -31.04
C THR A 1051 117.28 -113.90 -32.32
N TYR A 1052 117.68 -114.58 -33.40
CA TYR A 1052 117.08 -114.36 -34.72
C TYR A 1052 116.07 -115.47 -35.04
N GLY A 1053 114.82 -115.10 -35.32
CA GLY A 1053 113.80 -115.99 -35.85
C GLY A 1053 112.88 -115.22 -36.78
N THR A 1054 112.43 -115.86 -37.86
CA THR A 1054 111.40 -115.35 -38.77
C THR A 1054 110.15 -116.22 -38.67
N SER A 1055 109.00 -115.64 -38.99
CA SER A 1055 107.65 -116.12 -38.63
C SER A 1055 107.30 -117.57 -38.98
N ASP A 1056 108.01 -118.20 -39.91
CA ASP A 1056 107.58 -119.48 -40.49
C ASP A 1056 108.46 -120.69 -40.17
N HIS A 1057 109.71 -120.54 -39.68
CA HIS A 1057 110.62 -121.68 -39.46
C HIS A 1057 111.39 -121.64 -38.12
N GLN A 1058 111.35 -122.77 -37.41
CA GLN A 1058 111.79 -123.00 -36.02
C GLN A 1058 113.33 -123.04 -35.82
N GLN A 1059 114.07 -122.03 -36.27
CA GLN A 1059 115.55 -122.07 -36.18
C GLN A 1059 116.14 -121.70 -34.82
N SER A 1060 115.40 -121.01 -33.93
CA SER A 1060 115.94 -120.39 -32.70
C SER A 1060 115.04 -120.56 -31.47
N VAL A 1061 114.44 -121.73 -31.29
CA VAL A 1061 113.66 -122.02 -30.07
C VAL A 1061 114.61 -122.32 -28.89
N ASN A 1062 114.26 -121.91 -27.66
CA ASN A 1062 115.07 -122.05 -26.44
C ASN A 1062 116.45 -121.35 -26.50
N SER A 1063 116.57 -120.17 -27.12
CA SER A 1063 117.87 -119.52 -27.34
C SER A 1063 118.14 -118.35 -26.37
N ILE A 1064 119.35 -118.23 -25.83
CA ILE A 1064 119.71 -117.19 -24.83
C ILE A 1064 120.88 -116.34 -25.34
N ALA A 1065 120.77 -115.01 -25.34
CA ALA A 1065 121.83 -114.08 -25.72
C ALA A 1065 122.01 -113.00 -24.64
N VAL A 1066 123.06 -113.08 -23.82
CA VAL A 1066 123.24 -112.18 -22.66
C VAL A 1066 124.59 -111.46 -22.72
N GLY A 1067 124.59 -110.17 -23.07
CA GLY A 1067 125.80 -109.36 -23.16
C GLY A 1067 125.71 -108.20 -24.15
N ILE A 1068 126.85 -107.84 -24.76
CA ILE A 1068 126.95 -106.69 -25.69
C ILE A 1068 127.14 -107.22 -27.11
N SER A 1069 126.17 -106.99 -27.99
CA SER A 1069 126.11 -107.47 -29.39
C SER A 1069 126.21 -108.99 -29.54
N SER A 1070 125.83 -109.74 -28.51
CA SER A 1070 125.73 -111.20 -28.51
C SER A 1070 124.60 -111.68 -29.45
N ARG A 1071 124.79 -112.80 -30.15
CA ARG A 1071 123.84 -113.34 -31.12
C ARG A 1071 123.63 -114.85 -30.94
N ALA A 1072 122.37 -115.28 -30.84
CA ALA A 1072 121.99 -116.69 -30.75
C ALA A 1072 121.03 -117.04 -31.91
N ASN A 1073 121.54 -117.77 -32.90
CA ASN A 1073 120.85 -118.01 -34.18
C ASN A 1073 120.40 -119.47 -34.36
N GLY A 1074 120.67 -120.35 -33.38
CA GLY A 1074 120.30 -121.77 -33.42
C GLY A 1074 119.35 -122.20 -32.29
N ALA A 1075 118.66 -123.33 -32.46
CA ALA A 1075 117.80 -123.90 -31.42
C ALA A 1075 118.63 -124.39 -30.22
N ASN A 1076 118.15 -124.17 -29.00
CA ASN A 1076 118.92 -124.37 -27.74
C ASN A 1076 120.27 -123.64 -27.71
N SER A 1077 120.50 -122.58 -28.50
CA SER A 1077 121.80 -121.89 -28.54
C SER A 1077 121.92 -120.82 -27.45
N MET A 1078 123.10 -120.70 -26.85
CA MET A 1078 123.38 -119.75 -25.76
C MET A 1078 124.62 -118.92 -26.08
N ALA A 1079 124.53 -117.59 -26.01
CA ALA A 1079 125.63 -116.66 -26.29
C ALA A 1079 125.75 -115.65 -25.14
N TYR A 1080 126.70 -115.88 -24.24
CA TYR A 1080 127.05 -114.97 -23.16
C TYR A 1080 128.23 -114.08 -23.57
N GLY A 1081 128.34 -112.85 -23.04
CA GLY A 1081 129.53 -112.01 -23.22
C GLY A 1081 129.49 -110.99 -24.37
N SER A 1082 130.66 -110.47 -24.76
CA SER A 1082 130.77 -109.40 -25.77
C SER A 1082 131.02 -109.97 -27.16
N THR A 1083 130.14 -109.65 -28.12
CA THR A 1083 130.16 -110.11 -29.53
C THR A 1083 130.08 -111.63 -29.76
N ALA A 1084 129.79 -112.42 -28.73
CA ALA A 1084 129.61 -113.86 -28.82
C ALA A 1084 128.49 -114.24 -29.81
N ASN A 1085 128.73 -115.21 -30.70
CA ASN A 1085 127.81 -115.58 -31.78
C ASN A 1085 127.65 -117.11 -31.86
N ALA A 1086 126.51 -117.62 -31.37
CA ALA A 1086 126.17 -119.04 -31.36
C ALA A 1086 125.20 -119.36 -32.51
N SER A 1087 125.73 -119.90 -33.61
CA SER A 1087 124.99 -120.10 -34.87
C SER A 1087 124.55 -121.54 -35.19
N GLY A 1088 124.79 -122.49 -34.27
CA GLY A 1088 124.40 -123.90 -34.42
C GLY A 1088 123.40 -124.36 -33.36
N ALA A 1089 122.73 -125.49 -33.61
CA ALA A 1089 121.85 -126.11 -32.62
C ALA A 1089 122.64 -126.62 -31.40
N ASN A 1090 122.14 -126.36 -30.18
CA ASN A 1090 122.82 -126.58 -28.89
C ASN A 1090 124.19 -125.85 -28.75
N ALA A 1091 124.49 -124.85 -29.59
CA ALA A 1091 125.79 -124.15 -29.53
C ALA A 1091 125.86 -123.20 -28.32
N THR A 1092 126.96 -123.26 -27.57
CA THR A 1092 127.24 -122.32 -26.46
C THR A 1092 128.46 -121.46 -26.78
N ALA A 1093 128.35 -120.15 -26.64
CA ALA A 1093 129.41 -119.16 -26.74
C ALA A 1093 129.46 -118.32 -25.45
N PHE A 1094 130.67 -117.90 -25.06
CA PHE A 1094 130.98 -117.04 -23.91
C PHE A 1094 131.88 -115.87 -24.35
#